data_AF-A0A536ED69-F1
#
_entry.id   AF-A0A536ED69-F1
#
_cell.length_a   1.000
_cell.length_b   1.000
_cell.length_c   1.000
_cell.angle_alpha   90.00
_cell.angle_beta   90.00
_cell.angle_gamma   90.00
#
_symmetry.space_group_name_H-M   'P 1'
#
loop_
_entity.id
_entity.type
_entity.pdbx_description
1 polymer ?
#
loop_
_entity_poly.entity_id
_entity_poly.type
_entity_poly.pdbx_seq_one_letter_code
_entity_poly.pdbx_strand_id
1 'polypeptide(L)'
;VAPADTYGMATIYAADNGADVQEVALGVLQNSRFSQAATQYAFKKGVALMQVSSDLNTSDHNYPTNYNNTVFVAGSVADTQGLGQNNPQLADALQRFGIPAGSQAPVQTWFRNSGLTQFGGHAAVVMMGVTGSESVGQAAGAAGLVKSRGLELASSIGGPLTSNEVKQLLTLTAEDVLPENTTGTGAPDYAQPGWDEHFGYGRVNLHAAVSRVAPGTIPPEAGIESPPWFMPLDPVTNPTVPVGGFASARRASAFTYELAYAPGLEPLAQLFTPFATGAGTGPINGNLGTLPLATVAGLLPGSAQGIPPTDPYQYAFTVRLRVTDNMGNVGEDRKTLFAYHDPTLHAGWPKFIDSGGEQSLRLADLDGNGALEIVAANTSGEINVYNADGTPASYFNGGAPFLGAIPAVVSNHMGAPAFATGAVAPSHGGFSTPAVGDLDKDGYPEIVAINTNRVYALKNNGSLLPGFPVAVNPAFSAPAIRTKTNHLKTGFFSSAVLGDLDRDGRLDIVGAAMDQRAYAWNMDGQLLNGWPVFLSDGGNGAESINTPAIGDINGDGFLDVVVATNEIYGGTSPGGIEEAVRQGLINLAAGQAGGSSRLYAIQHDGTAHDGDPSDNGGFVRDPDAFLPGWPVTLNSLSPELLPLVEPGVDAIIADVDPTSPGLEVINNSFAGDLSVIAGNGSVRYTYQSAASGGASLSPGTVVQTAEHAAVGDVTGAGTTSVFKGGVPVEQLVNLLLVGQNVPFQHVIQGWNAATGAYLPGWPRAMDDYQIFTSPAIANVGGASDREVIAGSGLYLLHAFGPSGAEAANFPKFTGGWLSGVTATGDIDGDGGLEIANWTREGNMFVWDTDAPACGGNDEWWGFRHDDFNSGRYGNDTRPPRVITDISSTGATSAGGGNINLSLHWTAPGEDAACGQNQAYDLRYSSSPITASNFAQATQAAGEPNPQSSGASEQFTLTVPGSARYFAIRAVDDAGNVGPVSNNASIADADQDGVPDVLDACPGTATGATVDANGCSQAQVDSDLDGVCNPGASSTLCTG
;
A
#
# COMPACT_ATOMS: atom_id res chain seq x y z
N VAL A 1 9.66 -14.76 -4.14
CA VAL A 1 9.41 -13.34 -3.79
C VAL A 1 10.42 -12.89 -2.73
N ALA A 2 10.97 -11.68 -2.83
CA ALA A 2 11.95 -11.15 -1.88
C ALA A 2 11.82 -9.63 -1.69
N PRO A 3 12.36 -9.05 -0.60
CA PRO A 3 12.46 -7.61 -0.47
C PRO A 3 13.31 -7.00 -1.59
N ALA A 4 12.85 -5.90 -2.19
CA ALA A 4 13.52 -5.29 -3.34
C ALA A 4 14.96 -4.87 -3.04
N ASP A 5 15.19 -4.31 -1.85
CA ASP A 5 16.52 -3.85 -1.46
C ASP A 5 17.53 -4.99 -1.30
N THR A 6 17.08 -6.22 -1.01
CA THR A 6 17.97 -7.38 -1.03
C THR A 6 18.38 -7.73 -2.47
N TYR A 7 17.46 -7.61 -3.43
CA TYR A 7 17.78 -7.70 -4.86
C TYR A 7 18.74 -6.59 -5.30
N GLY A 8 18.53 -5.34 -4.88
CA GLY A 8 19.42 -4.22 -5.19
C GLY A 8 20.85 -4.45 -4.69
N MET A 9 21.00 -4.94 -3.45
CA MET A 9 22.30 -5.30 -2.88
C MET A 9 22.98 -6.44 -3.66
N ALA A 10 22.24 -7.48 -4.05
CA ALA A 10 22.77 -8.58 -4.86
C ALA A 10 23.20 -8.10 -6.26
N THR A 11 22.45 -7.18 -6.85
CA THR A 11 22.75 -6.57 -8.15
C THR A 11 24.03 -5.74 -8.11
N ILE A 12 24.20 -4.90 -7.08
CA ILE A 12 25.45 -4.17 -6.83
C ILE A 12 26.63 -5.12 -6.67
N TYR A 13 26.47 -6.15 -5.83
CA TYR A 13 27.52 -7.13 -5.59
C TYR A 13 27.96 -7.82 -6.89
N ALA A 14 27.01 -8.26 -7.72
CA ALA A 14 27.32 -8.89 -9.00
C ALA A 14 28.07 -7.94 -9.95
N ALA A 15 27.60 -6.69 -10.08
CA ALA A 15 28.22 -5.69 -10.94
C ALA A 15 29.65 -5.31 -10.48
N ASP A 16 29.87 -5.16 -9.17
CA ASP A 16 31.18 -4.83 -8.61
C ASP A 16 32.18 -5.98 -8.70
N ASN A 17 31.69 -7.22 -8.79
CA ASN A 17 32.52 -8.42 -8.97
C ASN A 17 32.65 -8.85 -10.44
N GLY A 18 32.23 -8.01 -11.40
CA GLY A 18 32.48 -8.21 -12.82
C GLY A 18 31.58 -9.24 -13.50
N ALA A 19 30.35 -9.43 -13.04
CA ALA A 19 29.36 -10.23 -13.76
C ALA A 19 29.06 -9.60 -15.14
N ASP A 20 29.03 -10.41 -16.21
CA ASP A 20 28.69 -9.95 -17.56
C ASP A 20 27.18 -10.04 -17.86
N VAL A 21 26.49 -10.97 -17.19
CA VAL A 21 25.06 -11.27 -17.36
C VAL A 21 24.45 -11.48 -15.98
N GLN A 22 23.26 -10.92 -15.78
CA GLN A 22 22.41 -11.17 -14.63
C GLN A 22 21.16 -11.92 -15.10
N GLU A 23 20.90 -13.06 -14.48
CA GLU A 23 19.67 -13.83 -14.62
C GLU A 23 18.80 -13.57 -13.39
N VAL A 24 17.55 -13.12 -13.60
CA VAL A 24 16.63 -12.82 -12.50
C VAL A 24 15.26 -13.38 -12.81
N ALA A 25 14.86 -14.42 -12.07
CA ALA A 25 13.49 -14.90 -11.97
C ALA A 25 12.96 -14.53 -10.58
N LEU A 26 12.46 -13.31 -10.41
CA LEU A 26 12.10 -12.79 -9.10
C LEU A 26 11.05 -11.69 -9.19
N GLY A 27 9.90 -11.91 -8.55
CA GLY A 27 9.00 -10.83 -8.13
C GLY A 27 9.49 -10.23 -6.82
N VAL A 28 9.78 -8.93 -6.81
CA VAL A 28 10.08 -8.22 -5.56
C VAL A 28 8.82 -7.64 -4.93
N LEU A 29 8.84 -7.42 -3.63
CA LEU A 29 7.72 -6.89 -2.85
C LEU A 29 7.55 -5.37 -2.99
N GLN A 30 8.60 -4.67 -3.41
CA GLN A 30 8.68 -3.21 -3.38
C GLN A 30 9.28 -2.63 -4.66
N ASN A 31 8.99 -1.37 -4.96
CA ASN A 31 9.67 -0.57 -5.96
C ASN A 31 10.43 0.59 -5.30
N SER A 32 11.63 0.31 -4.77
CA SER A 32 12.45 1.35 -4.11
C SER A 32 13.38 2.08 -5.08
N ARG A 33 13.64 3.36 -4.82
CA ARG A 33 14.66 4.15 -5.54
C ARG A 33 16.04 3.50 -5.48
N PHE A 34 16.34 2.83 -4.37
CA PHE A 34 17.59 2.07 -4.21
C PHE A 34 17.70 0.94 -5.24
N SER A 35 16.65 0.14 -5.40
CA SER A 35 16.65 -1.00 -6.34
C SER A 35 16.71 -0.53 -7.78
N GLN A 36 15.97 0.53 -8.12
CA GLN A 36 16.06 1.19 -9.42
C GLN A 36 17.48 1.67 -9.73
N ALA A 37 18.12 2.37 -8.78
CA ALA A 37 19.48 2.87 -8.93
C ALA A 37 20.52 1.74 -9.02
N ALA A 38 20.34 0.65 -8.27
CA ALA A 38 21.19 -0.54 -8.34
C ALA A 38 21.11 -1.21 -9.72
N THR A 39 19.92 -1.37 -10.28
CA THR A 39 19.73 -1.90 -11.64
C THR A 39 20.39 -1.01 -12.68
N GLN A 40 20.23 0.32 -12.57
CA GLN A 40 20.89 1.27 -13.46
C GLN A 40 22.42 1.28 -13.32
N TYR A 41 22.93 1.08 -12.11
CA TYR A 41 24.36 0.93 -11.86
C TYR A 41 24.93 -0.29 -12.58
N ALA A 42 24.25 -1.45 -12.47
CA ALA A 42 24.64 -2.67 -13.17
C ALA A 42 24.57 -2.51 -14.71
N PHE A 43 23.51 -1.88 -15.21
CA PHE A 43 23.40 -1.55 -16.64
C PHE A 43 24.60 -0.72 -17.14
N LYS A 44 24.95 0.36 -16.42
CA LYS A 44 26.10 1.24 -16.74
C LYS A 44 27.45 0.55 -16.63
N LYS A 45 27.57 -0.50 -15.80
CA LYS A 45 28.74 -1.39 -15.73
C LYS A 45 28.83 -2.38 -16.89
N GLY A 46 27.80 -2.44 -17.74
CA GLY A 46 27.77 -3.32 -18.91
C GLY A 46 27.15 -4.69 -18.64
N VAL A 47 26.51 -4.91 -17.49
CA VAL A 47 25.83 -6.18 -17.16
C VAL A 47 24.58 -6.32 -18.03
N ALA A 48 24.43 -7.42 -18.76
CA ALA A 48 23.19 -7.74 -19.49
C ALA A 48 22.12 -8.24 -18.51
N LEU A 49 21.00 -7.52 -18.41
CA LEU A 49 19.98 -7.70 -17.36
C LEU A 49 18.79 -8.53 -17.89
N MET A 50 18.89 -9.86 -17.87
CA MET A 50 17.77 -10.73 -18.30
C MET A 50 16.85 -10.97 -17.11
N GLN A 51 15.59 -10.53 -17.21
CA GLN A 51 14.69 -10.50 -16.06
C GLN A 51 13.27 -10.94 -16.41
N VAL A 52 12.63 -11.54 -15.41
CA VAL A 52 11.20 -11.85 -15.36
C VAL A 52 10.74 -11.82 -13.90
N SER A 53 9.51 -11.36 -13.65
CA SER A 53 9.05 -11.07 -12.29
C SER A 53 7.92 -11.96 -11.79
N SER A 54 7.22 -12.70 -12.66
CA SER A 54 6.18 -13.62 -12.22
C SER A 54 6.03 -14.84 -13.14
N ASP A 55 5.59 -15.94 -12.53
CA ASP A 55 5.13 -17.16 -13.20
C ASP A 55 3.58 -17.15 -13.21
N LEU A 56 2.98 -16.05 -13.68
CA LEU A 56 1.53 -15.81 -13.71
C LEU A 56 1.13 -15.27 -15.09
N ASN A 57 -0.08 -15.61 -15.54
CA ASN A 57 -0.69 -15.02 -16.73
C ASN A 57 -1.25 -13.62 -16.41
N THR A 58 -0.38 -12.62 -16.37
CA THR A 58 -0.76 -11.27 -15.94
C THR A 58 0.00 -10.20 -16.72
N SER A 59 -0.66 -9.06 -16.89
CA SER A 59 -0.12 -7.83 -17.46
C SER A 59 0.28 -6.82 -16.38
N ASP A 60 0.32 -7.25 -15.12
CA ASP A 60 0.75 -6.45 -13.99
C ASP A 60 2.14 -5.84 -14.21
N HIS A 61 2.45 -4.77 -13.48
CA HIS A 61 3.75 -4.10 -13.56
C HIS A 61 4.64 -4.57 -12.42
N ASN A 62 5.15 -5.81 -12.52
CA ASN A 62 5.99 -6.39 -11.48
C ASN A 62 7.49 -6.05 -11.65
N TYR A 63 8.20 -5.96 -10.53
CA TYR A 63 9.62 -5.58 -10.48
C TYR A 63 10.50 -6.77 -10.14
N PRO A 64 11.78 -6.81 -10.58
CA PRO A 64 12.54 -5.73 -11.21
C PRO A 64 12.36 -5.61 -12.74
N THR A 65 11.55 -6.48 -13.34
CA THR A 65 11.40 -6.55 -14.81
C THR A 65 10.99 -5.22 -15.43
N ASN A 66 10.18 -4.41 -14.76
CA ASN A 66 9.73 -3.10 -15.24
C ASN A 66 10.69 -1.92 -14.97
N TYR A 67 11.91 -2.16 -14.45
CA TYR A 67 12.94 -1.13 -14.40
C TYR A 67 13.44 -0.76 -15.79
N ASN A 68 13.89 0.49 -15.95
CA ASN A 68 14.55 0.92 -17.18
C ASN A 68 15.75 0.03 -17.53
N ASN A 69 15.95 -0.20 -18.83
CA ASN A 69 17.10 -0.90 -19.41
C ASN A 69 17.22 -2.41 -19.12
N THR A 70 16.23 -3.01 -18.46
CA THR A 70 16.14 -4.48 -18.35
C THR A 70 15.72 -5.10 -19.68
N VAL A 71 15.91 -6.40 -19.81
CA VAL A 71 15.35 -7.20 -20.90
C VAL A 71 14.31 -8.13 -20.28
N PHE A 72 13.05 -7.73 -20.43
CA PHE A 72 11.89 -8.54 -20.07
C PHE A 72 11.82 -9.76 -21.01
N VAL A 73 11.99 -10.95 -20.42
CA VAL A 73 11.87 -12.23 -21.11
C VAL A 73 10.48 -12.84 -20.88
N ALA A 74 9.70 -12.99 -21.94
CA ALA A 74 8.46 -13.75 -21.94
C ALA A 74 8.68 -15.21 -22.39
N GLY A 75 7.69 -16.07 -22.17
CA GLY A 75 7.78 -17.51 -22.45
C GLY A 75 6.96 -17.95 -23.66
N SER A 76 7.54 -18.85 -24.46
CA SER A 76 6.83 -19.54 -25.53
C SER A 76 6.93 -21.06 -25.40
N VAL A 77 5.88 -21.79 -25.75
CA VAL A 77 5.79 -23.25 -25.69
C VAL A 77 5.25 -23.84 -27.00
N ALA A 78 5.28 -25.18 -27.09
CA ALA A 78 4.56 -25.91 -28.12
C ALA A 78 3.04 -25.86 -27.91
N ASP A 79 2.25 -25.89 -28.98
CA ASP A 79 0.78 -25.94 -28.93
C ASP A 79 0.19 -27.20 -28.30
N THR A 80 1.03 -28.18 -27.97
CA THR A 80 0.62 -29.40 -27.27
C THR A 80 1.18 -29.49 -25.85
N GLN A 81 1.87 -28.47 -25.36
CA GLN A 81 2.40 -28.43 -24.00
C GLN A 81 1.24 -28.44 -22.98
N GLY A 82 1.41 -29.12 -21.84
CA GLY A 82 0.40 -29.14 -20.78
C GLY A 82 -0.81 -30.06 -21.00
N LEU A 83 -1.04 -30.60 -22.21
CA LEU A 83 -2.22 -31.43 -22.54
C LEU A 83 -2.31 -32.80 -21.83
N GLY A 84 -1.56 -33.06 -20.76
CA GLY A 84 -1.79 -34.23 -19.89
C GLY A 84 -1.51 -35.60 -20.51
N GLN A 85 -0.60 -35.66 -21.50
CA GLN A 85 -0.32 -36.85 -22.32
C GLN A 85 0.00 -38.14 -21.54
N ASN A 86 0.35 -38.03 -20.24
CA ASN A 86 0.75 -39.14 -19.37
C ASN A 86 0.02 -39.21 -18.01
N ASN A 87 -1.04 -38.42 -17.76
CA ASN A 87 -1.72 -38.39 -16.45
C ASN A 87 -3.25 -38.58 -16.57
N PRO A 88 -3.76 -39.81 -16.37
CA PRO A 88 -5.19 -40.12 -16.45
C PRO A 88 -6.07 -39.38 -15.43
N GLN A 89 -5.55 -39.07 -14.24
CA GLN A 89 -6.31 -38.36 -13.20
C GLN A 89 -6.53 -36.90 -13.58
N LEU A 90 -5.49 -36.25 -14.11
CA LEU A 90 -5.60 -34.90 -14.66
C LEU A 90 -6.54 -34.88 -15.87
N ALA A 91 -6.47 -35.88 -16.75
CA ALA A 91 -7.37 -35.98 -17.89
C ALA A 91 -8.85 -36.11 -17.46
N ASP A 92 -9.16 -36.90 -16.42
CA ASP A 92 -10.52 -36.98 -15.85
C ASP A 92 -10.97 -35.64 -15.24
N ALA A 93 -10.07 -34.98 -14.48
CA ALA A 93 -10.35 -33.67 -13.89
C ALA A 93 -10.68 -32.62 -14.97
N LEU A 94 -9.88 -32.55 -16.04
CA LEU A 94 -10.05 -31.59 -17.14
C LEU A 94 -11.28 -31.89 -18.03
N GLN A 95 -11.65 -33.17 -18.20
CA GLN A 95 -12.86 -33.55 -18.94
C GLN A 95 -14.14 -33.00 -18.31
N ARG A 96 -14.18 -32.84 -16.98
CA ARG A 96 -15.32 -32.23 -16.28
C ARG A 96 -15.52 -30.75 -16.64
N PHE A 97 -14.48 -30.10 -17.15
CA PHE A 97 -14.51 -28.72 -17.64
C PHE A 97 -14.65 -28.63 -19.16
N GLY A 98 -14.90 -29.75 -19.86
CA GLY A 98 -15.10 -29.76 -21.31
C GLY A 98 -13.83 -29.59 -22.14
N ILE A 99 -12.64 -29.76 -21.55
CA ILE A 99 -11.37 -29.47 -22.19
C ILE A 99 -10.75 -30.76 -22.77
N PRO A 100 -10.30 -30.79 -24.03
CA PRO A 100 -9.72 -31.98 -24.66
C PRO A 100 -8.32 -32.31 -24.12
N ALA A 101 -8.27 -32.88 -22.91
CA ALA A 101 -7.06 -33.40 -22.27
C ALA A 101 -6.65 -34.77 -22.83
N GLY A 102 -5.34 -35.05 -22.81
CA GLY A 102 -4.74 -36.34 -23.20
C GLY A 102 -4.42 -36.49 -24.69
N SER A 103 -4.40 -35.40 -25.45
CA SER A 103 -4.18 -35.45 -26.91
C SER A 103 -2.74 -35.86 -27.25
N GLN A 104 -2.59 -36.85 -28.15
CA GLN A 104 -1.32 -37.21 -28.81
C GLN A 104 -1.16 -36.43 -30.12
N ALA A 105 -1.74 -35.22 -30.21
CA ALA A 105 -1.60 -34.39 -31.39
C ALA A 105 -0.12 -34.12 -31.65
N PRO A 106 0.35 -34.19 -32.91
CA PRO A 106 1.69 -33.73 -33.23
C PRO A 106 1.77 -32.22 -32.99
N VAL A 107 2.93 -31.76 -32.50
CA VAL A 107 3.21 -30.32 -32.39
C VAL A 107 3.05 -29.67 -33.76
N GLN A 108 2.17 -28.67 -33.86
CA GLN A 108 1.96 -27.89 -35.07
C GLN A 108 2.76 -26.58 -35.03
N THR A 109 2.98 -26.04 -33.82
CA THR A 109 3.77 -24.82 -33.64
C THR A 109 4.49 -24.76 -32.29
N TRP A 110 5.53 -23.93 -32.22
CA TRP A 110 6.33 -23.59 -31.04
C TRP A 110 6.20 -22.11 -30.64
N PHE A 111 5.17 -21.44 -31.15
CA PHE A 111 4.89 -20.02 -30.93
C PHE A 111 3.56 -19.83 -30.22
N ARG A 112 3.42 -20.48 -29.07
CA ARG A 112 2.28 -20.28 -28.19
C ARG A 112 2.77 -19.59 -26.94
N ASN A 113 2.05 -18.56 -26.47
CA ASN A 113 2.40 -17.95 -25.20
C ASN A 113 2.31 -19.03 -24.10
N SER A 114 3.22 -19.01 -23.15
CA SER A 114 3.19 -19.99 -22.06
C SER A 114 1.91 -19.86 -21.22
N GLY A 115 1.35 -18.67 -20.99
CA GLY A 115 0.27 -18.47 -20.02
C GLY A 115 0.73 -18.68 -18.57
N LEU A 116 2.03 -18.87 -18.35
CA LEU A 116 2.72 -18.91 -17.05
C LEU A 116 3.91 -17.93 -17.06
N THR A 117 3.81 -16.89 -17.87
CA THR A 117 4.77 -15.78 -17.91
C THR A 117 4.02 -14.47 -17.96
N GLN A 118 4.54 -13.48 -17.23
CA GLN A 118 4.10 -12.10 -17.36
C GLN A 118 4.18 -11.62 -18.82
N PHE A 119 3.27 -10.74 -19.23
CA PHE A 119 3.26 -10.11 -20.56
C PHE A 119 3.00 -8.59 -20.44
N GLY A 120 3.03 -7.87 -21.57
CA GLY A 120 2.62 -6.46 -21.62
C GLY A 120 3.65 -5.52 -22.27
N GLY A 121 3.43 -4.22 -22.11
CA GLY A 121 4.11 -3.13 -22.85
C GLY A 121 5.63 -3.06 -22.80
N HIS A 122 6.27 -3.81 -21.89
CA HIS A 122 7.72 -3.83 -21.71
C HIS A 122 8.38 -5.14 -22.16
N ALA A 123 7.62 -6.13 -22.64
CA ALA A 123 8.16 -7.38 -23.16
C ALA A 123 9.22 -7.13 -24.25
N ALA A 124 10.40 -7.76 -24.12
CA ALA A 124 11.50 -7.53 -25.06
C ALA A 124 11.67 -8.69 -26.04
N VAL A 125 11.79 -9.92 -25.54
CA VAL A 125 12.01 -11.12 -26.35
C VAL A 125 11.30 -12.32 -25.72
N VAL A 126 11.05 -13.36 -26.51
CA VAL A 126 10.61 -14.66 -25.98
C VAL A 126 11.70 -15.73 -26.07
N MET A 127 11.72 -16.58 -25.04
CA MET A 127 12.50 -17.81 -24.98
C MET A 127 11.59 -19.00 -24.71
N MET A 128 12.01 -20.18 -25.17
CA MET A 128 11.25 -21.40 -24.92
C MET A 128 11.25 -21.73 -23.42
N GLY A 129 10.10 -21.91 -22.81
CA GLY A 129 10.00 -22.23 -21.39
C GLY A 129 8.55 -22.29 -20.93
N VAL A 130 8.25 -23.21 -20.01
CA VAL A 130 6.92 -23.32 -19.44
C VAL A 130 6.66 -22.18 -18.47
N THR A 131 7.66 -21.78 -17.68
CA THR A 131 7.55 -20.66 -16.73
C THR A 131 8.48 -19.52 -17.11
N GLY A 132 8.26 -18.33 -16.53
CA GLY A 132 9.17 -17.21 -16.69
C GLY A 132 10.55 -17.59 -16.18
N SER A 133 10.58 -18.26 -15.03
CA SER A 133 11.78 -18.82 -14.42
C SER A 133 12.62 -19.70 -15.38
N GLU A 134 11.99 -20.54 -16.20
CA GLU A 134 12.70 -21.34 -17.21
C GLU A 134 13.19 -20.50 -18.39
N SER A 135 12.32 -19.61 -18.91
CA SER A 135 12.60 -18.78 -20.08
C SER A 135 13.76 -17.81 -19.85
N VAL A 136 13.83 -17.18 -18.68
CA VAL A 136 14.91 -16.22 -18.36
C VAL A 136 16.27 -16.89 -18.24
N GLY A 137 16.34 -18.13 -17.75
CA GLY A 137 17.60 -18.89 -17.71
C GLY A 137 18.15 -19.16 -19.11
N GLN A 138 17.28 -19.45 -20.07
CA GLN A 138 17.70 -19.59 -21.46
C GLN A 138 18.16 -18.24 -22.06
N ALA A 139 17.44 -17.15 -21.76
CA ALA A 139 17.83 -15.81 -22.22
C ALA A 139 19.19 -15.40 -21.67
N ALA A 140 19.48 -15.69 -20.40
CA ALA A 140 20.77 -15.45 -19.78
C ALA A 140 21.89 -16.25 -20.48
N GLY A 141 21.63 -17.51 -20.82
CA GLY A 141 22.54 -18.32 -21.64
C GLY A 141 22.81 -17.71 -23.03
N ALA A 142 21.75 -17.22 -23.70
CA ALA A 142 21.85 -16.53 -24.98
C ALA A 142 22.69 -15.24 -24.89
N ALA A 143 22.41 -14.39 -23.89
CA ALA A 143 23.18 -13.20 -23.60
C ALA A 143 24.66 -13.52 -23.30
N GLY A 144 24.91 -14.60 -22.55
CA GLY A 144 26.26 -15.07 -22.22
C GLY A 144 27.07 -15.47 -23.47
N LEU A 145 26.44 -16.11 -24.46
CA LEU A 145 27.08 -16.46 -25.73
C LEU A 145 27.39 -15.22 -26.57
N VAL A 146 26.46 -14.25 -26.63
CA VAL A 146 26.68 -12.96 -27.32
C VAL A 146 27.84 -12.18 -26.66
N LYS A 147 27.84 -12.08 -25.32
CA LYS A 147 28.95 -11.47 -24.55
C LYS A 147 30.28 -12.17 -24.80
N SER A 148 30.30 -13.50 -24.77
CA SER A 148 31.51 -14.30 -25.02
C SER A 148 32.10 -14.02 -26.39
N ARG A 149 31.26 -13.93 -27.43
CA ARG A 149 31.70 -13.55 -28.78
C ARG A 149 32.22 -12.11 -28.82
N GLY A 150 31.59 -11.21 -28.10
CA GLY A 150 32.04 -9.83 -27.93
C GLY A 150 33.42 -9.73 -27.30
N LEU A 151 33.70 -10.56 -26.28
CA LEU A 151 35.00 -10.64 -25.61
C LEU A 151 36.07 -11.24 -26.53
N GLU A 152 35.75 -12.32 -27.25
CA GLU A 152 36.65 -12.94 -28.24
C GLU A 152 37.13 -11.90 -29.27
N LEU A 153 36.23 -11.03 -29.72
CA LEU A 153 36.50 -10.03 -30.75
C LEU A 153 36.82 -8.64 -30.20
N ALA A 154 36.93 -8.42 -28.89
CA ALA A 154 36.97 -7.09 -28.28
C ALA A 154 38.02 -6.15 -28.92
N SER A 155 39.18 -6.68 -29.29
CA SER A 155 40.24 -5.90 -29.96
C SER A 155 39.86 -5.42 -31.37
N SER A 156 39.05 -6.18 -32.12
CA SER A 156 38.64 -5.86 -33.49
C SER A 156 37.37 -5.03 -33.57
N ILE A 157 36.50 -5.12 -32.55
CA ILE A 157 35.24 -4.37 -32.50
C ILE A 157 35.32 -3.07 -31.69
N GLY A 158 36.46 -2.75 -31.07
CA GLY A 158 36.65 -1.49 -30.33
C GLY A 158 36.26 -1.56 -28.83
N GLY A 159 36.36 -2.73 -28.23
CA GLY A 159 36.10 -3.01 -26.82
C GLY A 159 34.94 -3.98 -26.57
N PRO A 160 34.73 -4.43 -25.32
CA PRO A 160 33.63 -5.32 -24.94
C PRO A 160 32.26 -4.76 -25.35
N LEU A 161 31.27 -5.64 -25.48
CA LEU A 161 29.88 -5.24 -25.70
C LEU A 161 29.32 -4.57 -24.45
N THR A 162 28.53 -3.50 -24.62
CA THR A 162 27.74 -2.91 -23.54
C THR A 162 26.52 -3.76 -23.20
N SER A 163 25.76 -3.36 -22.18
CA SER A 163 24.48 -4.01 -21.88
C SER A 163 23.45 -3.75 -22.99
N ASN A 164 23.33 -2.48 -23.43
CA ASN A 164 22.40 -2.11 -24.49
C ASN A 164 22.73 -2.80 -25.82
N GLU A 165 24.00 -2.90 -26.23
CA GLU A 165 24.36 -3.62 -27.46
C GLU A 165 23.94 -5.10 -27.41
N VAL A 166 23.97 -5.75 -26.24
CA VAL A 166 23.45 -7.11 -26.08
C VAL A 166 21.93 -7.13 -26.25
N LYS A 167 21.18 -6.20 -25.62
CA LYS A 167 19.73 -6.04 -25.84
C LYS A 167 19.43 -5.88 -27.33
N GLN A 168 20.10 -4.94 -28.00
CA GLN A 168 19.91 -4.66 -29.43
C GLN A 168 20.17 -5.90 -30.29
N LEU A 169 21.26 -6.64 -30.04
CA LEU A 169 21.58 -7.85 -30.79
C LEU A 169 20.53 -8.94 -30.60
N LEU A 170 19.96 -9.09 -29.40
CA LEU A 170 18.91 -10.08 -29.13
C LEU A 170 17.57 -9.69 -29.74
N THR A 171 17.15 -8.43 -29.63
CA THR A 171 15.85 -7.95 -30.14
C THR A 171 15.84 -7.80 -31.66
N LEU A 172 16.84 -7.16 -32.26
CA LEU A 172 16.86 -6.89 -33.72
C LEU A 172 17.08 -8.13 -34.58
N THR A 173 17.56 -9.22 -33.97
CA THR A 173 17.71 -10.49 -34.68
C THR A 173 16.62 -11.49 -34.33
N ALA A 174 15.71 -11.16 -33.42
CA ALA A 174 14.60 -12.03 -33.05
C ALA A 174 13.74 -12.39 -34.28
N GLU A 175 13.23 -13.60 -34.27
CA GLU A 175 12.24 -14.10 -35.21
C GLU A 175 10.86 -13.62 -34.76
N ASP A 176 10.35 -12.64 -35.50
CA ASP A 176 9.00 -12.07 -35.35
C ASP A 176 7.93 -13.17 -35.36
N VAL A 177 6.90 -13.01 -34.52
CA VAL A 177 5.81 -13.99 -34.39
C VAL A 177 4.61 -13.47 -35.17
N LEU A 178 4.16 -14.24 -36.16
CA LEU A 178 3.06 -13.87 -37.04
C LEU A 178 1.78 -14.67 -36.70
N PRO A 179 0.58 -14.21 -37.12
CA PRO A 179 -0.68 -14.94 -36.87
C PRO A 179 -0.65 -16.42 -37.30
N GLU A 180 0.00 -16.73 -38.43
CA GLU A 180 0.16 -18.10 -38.90
C GLU A 180 1.07 -18.95 -38.01
N ASN A 181 1.97 -18.33 -37.25
CA ASN A 181 2.85 -19.01 -36.31
C ASN A 181 2.09 -19.47 -35.08
N THR A 182 1.08 -18.73 -34.61
CA THR A 182 0.33 -19.11 -33.39
C THR A 182 -0.76 -20.15 -33.68
N THR A 183 -1.04 -20.47 -34.95
CA THR A 183 -2.06 -21.44 -35.35
C THR A 183 -1.66 -22.89 -35.00
N GLY A 184 -2.52 -23.59 -34.24
CA GLY A 184 -2.29 -24.96 -33.78
C GLY A 184 -3.48 -25.50 -32.98
N THR A 185 -3.22 -26.39 -32.03
CA THR A 185 -4.20 -26.84 -31.03
C THR A 185 -4.53 -25.71 -30.04
N GLY A 186 -5.80 -25.54 -29.66
CA GLY A 186 -6.25 -24.47 -28.76
C GLY A 186 -6.54 -23.14 -29.48
N ALA A 187 -6.87 -22.09 -28.72
CA ALA A 187 -7.14 -20.76 -29.29
C ALA A 187 -5.82 -20.02 -29.59
N PRO A 188 -5.55 -19.56 -30.83
CA PRO A 188 -4.30 -18.88 -31.16
C PRO A 188 -4.12 -17.60 -30.36
N ASP A 189 -2.89 -17.37 -29.90
CA ASP A 189 -2.45 -16.07 -29.38
C ASP A 189 -2.56 -15.01 -30.47
N TYR A 190 -2.91 -13.79 -30.07
CA TYR A 190 -2.80 -12.64 -30.95
C TYR A 190 -1.32 -12.35 -31.23
N ALA A 191 -1.02 -12.08 -32.51
CA ALA A 191 0.31 -11.71 -32.97
C ALA A 191 0.17 -10.94 -34.30
N GLN A 192 1.12 -10.08 -34.62
CA GLN A 192 1.15 -9.29 -35.85
C GLN A 192 2.59 -8.91 -36.22
N PRO A 193 2.86 -8.43 -37.45
CA PRO A 193 4.21 -8.05 -37.82
C PRO A 193 4.80 -6.97 -36.90
N GLY A 194 5.92 -7.26 -36.26
CA GLY A 194 6.70 -6.30 -35.48
C GLY A 194 6.86 -6.69 -34.02
N TRP A 195 6.23 -5.93 -33.14
CA TRP A 195 6.31 -6.16 -31.71
C TRP A 195 4.91 -6.45 -31.19
N ASP A 196 4.80 -7.48 -30.35
CA ASP A 196 3.55 -7.92 -29.73
C ASP A 196 3.68 -7.94 -28.19
N GLU A 197 2.57 -7.76 -27.48
CA GLU A 197 2.54 -7.72 -26.02
C GLU A 197 2.93 -9.05 -25.36
N HIS A 198 2.60 -10.16 -26.03
CA HIS A 198 2.87 -11.52 -25.56
C HIS A 198 4.20 -12.07 -26.08
N PHE A 199 4.75 -11.50 -27.15
CA PHE A 199 5.94 -12.02 -27.84
C PHE A 199 7.13 -11.05 -27.89
N GLY A 200 6.97 -9.80 -27.46
CA GLY A 200 7.98 -8.76 -27.59
C GLY A 200 8.37 -8.56 -29.05
N TYR A 201 9.67 -8.44 -29.33
CA TYR A 201 10.23 -8.46 -30.70
C TYR A 201 10.26 -9.86 -31.34
N GLY A 202 9.77 -10.88 -30.64
CA GLY A 202 9.73 -12.26 -31.09
C GLY A 202 10.78 -13.16 -30.43
N ARG A 203 10.94 -14.36 -30.99
CA ARG A 203 11.78 -15.42 -30.42
C ARG A 203 13.25 -15.20 -30.75
N VAL A 204 14.13 -15.28 -29.76
CA VAL A 204 15.57 -15.02 -29.97
C VAL A 204 16.17 -15.94 -31.05
N ASN A 205 16.69 -15.34 -32.12
CA ASN A 205 17.54 -16.05 -33.09
C ASN A 205 19.01 -15.95 -32.67
N LEU A 206 19.41 -16.84 -31.77
CA LEU A 206 20.74 -16.80 -31.18
C LEU A 206 21.89 -16.91 -32.21
N HIS A 207 21.68 -17.68 -33.27
CA HIS A 207 22.67 -17.78 -34.34
C HIS A 207 22.88 -16.43 -35.04
N ALA A 208 21.79 -15.73 -35.38
CA ALA A 208 21.85 -14.41 -35.99
C ALA A 208 22.47 -13.37 -35.03
N ALA A 209 22.08 -13.37 -33.75
CA ALA A 209 22.64 -12.48 -32.73
C ALA A 209 24.16 -12.63 -32.60
N VAL A 210 24.67 -13.86 -32.44
CA VAL A 210 26.11 -14.14 -32.30
C VAL A 210 26.85 -13.83 -33.60
N SER A 211 26.28 -14.19 -34.76
CA SER A 211 26.92 -13.95 -36.07
C SER A 211 27.04 -12.45 -36.38
N ARG A 212 26.12 -11.63 -35.85
CA ARG A 212 26.14 -10.18 -36.01
C ARG A 212 27.20 -9.49 -35.15
N VAL A 213 27.80 -10.18 -34.17
CA VAL A 213 28.96 -9.67 -33.42
C VAL A 213 30.21 -9.75 -34.30
N ALA A 214 30.44 -8.69 -35.07
CA ALA A 214 31.59 -8.50 -35.96
C ALA A 214 31.85 -7.00 -36.19
N PRO A 215 33.03 -6.62 -36.72
CA PRO A 215 33.31 -5.22 -37.05
C PRO A 215 32.31 -4.66 -38.06
N GLY A 216 31.71 -3.51 -37.71
CA GLY A 216 30.78 -2.77 -38.59
C GLY A 216 29.34 -3.29 -38.65
N THR A 217 29.00 -4.35 -37.91
CA THR A 217 27.65 -4.96 -37.93
C THR A 217 26.88 -4.82 -36.62
N ILE A 218 27.56 -4.43 -35.54
CA ILE A 218 26.96 -4.26 -34.21
C ILE A 218 26.08 -2.98 -34.23
N PRO A 219 24.80 -3.06 -33.82
CA PRO A 219 23.90 -1.92 -33.77
C PRO A 219 24.39 -0.76 -32.88
N PRO A 220 24.05 0.50 -33.20
CA PRO A 220 24.19 1.59 -32.24
C PRO A 220 23.26 1.38 -31.04
N GLU A 221 23.54 2.08 -29.96
CA GLU A 221 22.79 2.06 -28.72
C GLU A 221 21.64 3.07 -28.74
N ALA A 222 20.46 2.63 -28.30
CA ALA A 222 19.26 3.42 -28.15
C ALA A 222 18.61 3.08 -26.80
N GLY A 223 18.20 4.09 -26.04
CA GLY A 223 17.46 3.91 -24.79
C GLY A 223 16.58 5.11 -24.44
N ILE A 224 15.35 4.85 -23.98
CA ILE A 224 14.41 5.86 -23.47
C ILE A 224 14.28 5.69 -21.94
N GLU A 225 14.73 6.68 -21.19
CA GLU A 225 14.75 6.63 -19.72
C GLU A 225 13.63 7.46 -19.08
N SER A 226 13.21 8.56 -19.71
CA SER A 226 12.11 9.41 -19.23
C SER A 226 11.11 9.78 -20.35
N PRO A 227 9.80 9.91 -20.06
CA PRO A 227 9.15 9.66 -18.78
C PRO A 227 9.31 8.22 -18.24
N PRO A 228 9.08 7.98 -16.94
CA PRO A 228 9.03 6.64 -16.38
C PRO A 228 8.07 5.73 -17.17
N TRP A 229 8.32 4.43 -17.11
CA TRP A 229 7.41 3.44 -17.70
C TRP A 229 5.99 3.66 -17.19
N PHE A 230 5.01 3.59 -18.09
CA PHE A 230 3.58 3.56 -17.75
C PHE A 230 3.03 4.83 -17.07
N MET A 231 3.81 5.91 -17.02
CA MET A 231 3.34 7.16 -16.41
C MET A 231 2.12 7.71 -17.17
N PRO A 232 0.99 7.99 -16.49
CA PRO A 232 -0.10 8.75 -17.09
C PRO A 232 0.31 10.22 -17.21
N LEU A 233 0.23 10.74 -18.43
CA LEU A 233 0.59 12.11 -18.74
C LEU A 233 -0.67 12.91 -19.06
N ASP A 234 -0.88 14.03 -18.37
CA ASP A 234 -2.05 14.88 -18.60
C ASP A 234 -1.84 15.81 -19.81
N PRO A 235 -2.58 15.60 -20.94
CA PRO A 235 -2.44 16.40 -22.15
C PRO A 235 -3.01 17.82 -22.05
N VAL A 236 -3.85 18.10 -21.06
CA VAL A 236 -4.52 19.40 -20.85
C VAL A 236 -3.63 20.31 -20.01
N THR A 237 -3.11 19.80 -18.90
CA THR A 237 -2.22 20.58 -18.01
C THR A 237 -0.79 20.63 -18.54
N ASN A 238 -0.32 19.55 -19.19
CA ASN A 238 1.04 19.43 -19.73
C ASN A 238 1.01 19.07 -21.23
N PRO A 239 0.74 20.04 -22.13
CA PRO A 239 0.54 19.75 -23.56
C PRO A 239 1.78 19.23 -24.30
N THR A 240 2.96 19.28 -23.66
CA THR A 240 4.22 18.76 -24.19
C THR A 240 5.06 18.10 -23.11
N VAL A 241 5.80 17.04 -23.44
CA VAL A 241 6.61 16.28 -22.47
C VAL A 241 8.02 16.02 -23.01
N PRO A 242 9.10 16.32 -22.28
CA PRO A 242 10.46 15.98 -22.70
C PRO A 242 10.70 14.47 -22.66
N VAL A 243 11.35 13.93 -23.70
CA VAL A 243 11.73 12.52 -23.79
C VAL A 243 13.25 12.43 -23.59
N GLY A 244 13.63 11.84 -22.46
CA GLY A 244 15.02 11.70 -22.04
C GLY A 244 15.54 10.29 -22.26
N GLY A 245 16.82 10.16 -22.56
CA GLY A 245 17.46 8.86 -22.79
C GLY A 245 18.88 8.99 -23.33
N PHE A 246 19.32 7.99 -24.08
CA PHE A 246 20.63 8.00 -24.73
C PHE A 246 20.58 7.51 -26.18
N ALA A 247 21.42 8.11 -27.02
CA ALA A 247 21.68 7.70 -28.40
C ALA A 247 23.19 7.71 -28.64
N SER A 248 23.75 6.59 -29.10
CA SER A 248 25.20 6.46 -29.26
C SER A 248 25.58 5.44 -30.34
N ALA A 249 26.50 5.80 -31.24
CA ALA A 249 27.11 4.84 -32.17
C ALA A 249 28.61 4.71 -31.89
N ARG A 250 28.95 4.13 -30.74
CA ARG A 250 30.35 4.01 -30.26
C ARG A 250 31.28 3.21 -31.18
N ARG A 251 30.74 2.43 -32.11
CA ARG A 251 31.49 1.62 -33.10
C ARG A 251 31.51 2.25 -34.50
N ALA A 252 30.96 3.45 -34.65
CA ALA A 252 30.84 4.20 -35.89
C ALA A 252 31.37 5.63 -35.71
N SER A 253 31.53 6.38 -36.81
CA SER A 253 32.05 7.76 -36.73
C SER A 253 30.94 8.81 -36.59
N ALA A 254 29.70 8.47 -36.95
CA ALA A 254 28.54 9.34 -36.82
C ALA A 254 27.25 8.51 -36.77
N PHE A 255 26.18 9.13 -36.29
CA PHE A 255 24.83 8.59 -36.32
C PHE A 255 23.77 9.67 -36.45
N THR A 256 22.57 9.28 -36.84
CA THR A 256 21.33 10.06 -36.72
C THR A 256 20.37 9.35 -35.77
N TYR A 257 19.45 10.07 -35.15
CA TYR A 257 18.35 9.47 -34.41
C TYR A 257 17.01 10.10 -34.78
N GLU A 258 15.94 9.33 -34.57
CA GLU A 258 14.55 9.73 -34.75
C GLU A 258 13.74 9.27 -33.53
N LEU A 259 12.94 10.19 -32.99
CA LEU A 259 11.87 9.90 -32.05
C LEU A 259 10.52 9.98 -32.78
N ALA A 260 9.68 8.97 -32.56
CA ALA A 260 8.35 8.88 -33.13
C ALA A 260 7.33 8.37 -32.09
N TYR A 261 6.04 8.64 -32.31
CA TYR A 261 4.95 8.11 -31.48
C TYR A 261 3.86 7.44 -32.33
N ALA A 262 3.08 6.53 -31.74
CA ALA A 262 1.88 5.95 -32.34
C ALA A 262 0.86 5.55 -31.25
N PRO A 263 -0.47 5.65 -31.52
CA PRO A 263 -1.51 5.17 -30.59
C PRO A 263 -1.45 3.65 -30.36
N GLY A 264 -1.81 3.22 -29.15
CA GLY A 264 -1.89 1.82 -28.76
C GLY A 264 -0.60 1.21 -28.22
N LEU A 265 -0.76 0.00 -27.66
CA LEU A 265 0.32 -0.82 -27.11
C LEU A 265 1.15 -1.49 -28.21
N GLU A 266 0.53 -1.94 -29.30
CA GLU A 266 1.20 -2.70 -30.36
C GLU A 266 1.09 -1.99 -31.73
N PRO A 267 1.56 -0.73 -31.88
CA PRO A 267 1.42 -0.02 -33.13
C PRO A 267 2.33 -0.61 -34.21
N LEU A 268 1.75 -0.87 -35.38
CA LEU A 268 2.50 -1.27 -36.56
C LEU A 268 3.53 -0.19 -36.96
N ALA A 269 4.67 -0.61 -37.50
CA ALA A 269 5.81 0.27 -37.78
C ALA A 269 5.48 1.50 -38.65
N GLN A 270 4.51 1.39 -39.57
CA GLN A 270 4.06 2.46 -40.46
C GLN A 270 3.15 3.51 -39.79
N LEU A 271 2.63 3.24 -38.59
CA LEU A 271 1.76 4.16 -37.85
C LEU A 271 2.56 5.20 -37.05
N PHE A 272 3.86 4.98 -36.90
CA PHE A 272 4.74 5.89 -36.17
C PHE A 272 4.90 7.23 -36.88
N THR A 273 4.60 8.30 -36.16
CA THR A 273 4.75 9.68 -36.61
C THR A 273 6.00 10.28 -35.96
N PRO A 274 7.04 10.65 -36.72
CA PRO A 274 8.22 11.32 -36.20
C PRO A 274 7.88 12.68 -35.58
N PHE A 275 8.49 13.01 -34.44
CA PHE A 275 8.34 14.31 -33.79
C PHE A 275 9.67 15.00 -33.45
N ALA A 276 10.77 14.25 -33.39
CA ALA A 276 12.10 14.82 -33.22
C ALA A 276 13.16 14.00 -33.96
N THR A 277 14.22 14.67 -34.42
CA THR A 277 15.39 14.03 -35.01
C THR A 277 16.66 14.73 -34.52
N GLY A 278 17.77 14.04 -34.58
CA GLY A 278 19.09 14.63 -34.32
C GLY A 278 20.22 13.80 -34.91
N ALA A 279 21.45 14.27 -34.71
CA ALA A 279 22.65 13.61 -35.20
C ALA A 279 23.82 13.86 -34.25
N GLY A 280 24.77 12.93 -34.21
CA GLY A 280 25.93 13.01 -33.33
C GLY A 280 27.15 12.27 -33.88
N THR A 281 28.33 12.71 -33.44
CA THR A 281 29.60 11.99 -33.63
C THR A 281 30.13 11.38 -32.30
N GLY A 282 29.36 11.54 -31.22
CA GLY A 282 29.61 11.00 -29.89
C GLY A 282 28.29 10.82 -29.14
N PRO A 283 28.29 10.14 -27.97
CA PRO A 283 27.07 9.83 -27.24
C PRO A 283 26.27 11.10 -26.88
N ILE A 284 24.96 11.04 -27.08
CA ILE A 284 24.00 12.05 -26.60
C ILE A 284 23.25 11.43 -25.42
N ASN A 285 23.22 12.12 -24.28
CA ASN A 285 22.50 11.71 -23.08
C ASN A 285 21.61 12.88 -22.60
N GLY A 286 20.45 12.56 -22.02
CA GLY A 286 19.48 13.55 -21.53
C GLY A 286 18.33 13.73 -22.51
N ASN A 287 17.83 14.97 -22.66
CA ASN A 287 16.67 15.25 -23.51
C ASN A 287 16.99 15.03 -25.00
N LEU A 288 16.29 14.10 -25.63
CA LEU A 288 16.42 13.75 -27.06
C LEU A 288 15.38 14.47 -27.93
N GLY A 289 14.27 14.92 -27.35
CA GLY A 289 13.20 15.64 -28.04
C GLY A 289 12.00 15.92 -27.13
N THR A 290 11.06 16.72 -27.60
CA THR A 290 9.85 17.08 -26.84
C THR A 290 8.61 16.54 -27.55
N LEU A 291 7.90 15.62 -26.90
CA LEU A 291 6.68 14.97 -27.38
C LEU A 291 5.51 15.98 -27.38
N PRO A 292 4.75 16.10 -28.49
CA PRO A 292 3.55 16.94 -28.55
C PRO A 292 2.33 16.20 -27.98
N LEU A 293 2.24 16.11 -26.65
CA LEU A 293 1.25 15.28 -25.95
C LEU A 293 -0.21 15.63 -26.30
N ALA A 294 -0.56 16.92 -26.43
CA ALA A 294 -1.91 17.32 -26.85
C ALA A 294 -2.29 16.78 -28.24
N THR A 295 -1.33 16.66 -29.16
CA THR A 295 -1.54 16.05 -30.48
C THR A 295 -1.74 14.54 -30.37
N VAL A 296 -0.98 13.88 -29.47
CA VAL A 296 -1.15 12.44 -29.19
C VAL A 296 -2.54 12.16 -28.64
N ALA A 297 -3.00 12.95 -27.65
CA ALA A 297 -4.34 12.83 -27.07
C ALA A 297 -5.46 13.07 -28.10
N GLY A 298 -5.23 13.91 -29.11
CA GLY A 298 -6.15 14.07 -30.23
C GLY A 298 -6.38 12.80 -31.07
N LEU A 299 -5.53 11.78 -30.93
CA LEU A 299 -5.67 10.47 -31.56
C LEU A 299 -6.31 9.43 -30.64
N LEU A 300 -6.58 9.77 -29.37
CA LEU A 300 -7.09 8.89 -28.33
C LEU A 300 -8.46 9.41 -27.86
N PRO A 301 -9.58 8.94 -28.44
CA PRO A 301 -10.91 9.48 -28.15
C PRO A 301 -11.26 9.42 -26.66
N GLY A 302 -11.68 10.55 -26.09
CA GLY A 302 -12.05 10.67 -24.68
C GLY A 302 -10.91 11.05 -23.73
N SER A 303 -9.65 10.92 -24.17
CA SER A 303 -8.43 11.16 -23.37
C SER A 303 -8.38 12.56 -22.74
N ALA A 304 -8.57 13.60 -23.55
CA ALA A 304 -8.51 14.99 -23.09
C ALA A 304 -9.83 15.47 -22.45
N GLN A 305 -10.90 14.68 -22.55
CA GLN A 305 -12.21 14.99 -21.99
C GLN A 305 -12.44 14.31 -20.62
N GLY A 306 -11.54 13.44 -20.20
CA GLY A 306 -11.70 12.65 -18.97
C GLY A 306 -12.87 11.70 -19.00
N ILE A 307 -13.10 11.06 -20.14
CA ILE A 307 -14.10 9.99 -20.22
C ILE A 307 -13.51 8.76 -19.54
N PRO A 308 -14.18 8.15 -18.54
CA PRO A 308 -13.71 6.89 -17.95
C PRO A 308 -13.46 5.82 -19.02
N PRO A 309 -12.34 5.08 -18.95
CA PRO A 309 -12.02 4.08 -19.96
C PRO A 309 -12.96 2.88 -19.87
N THR A 310 -13.30 2.28 -21.02
CA THR A 310 -13.98 0.98 -21.08
C THR A 310 -13.01 -0.18 -21.27
N ASP A 311 -11.75 0.13 -21.56
CA ASP A 311 -10.66 -0.80 -21.75
C ASP A 311 -9.38 -0.20 -21.11
N PRO A 312 -8.59 -0.97 -20.36
CA PRO A 312 -7.39 -0.47 -19.69
C PRO A 312 -6.38 0.17 -20.67
N TYR A 313 -6.27 -0.33 -21.90
CA TYR A 313 -5.30 0.16 -22.88
C TYR A 313 -5.83 1.30 -23.76
N GLN A 314 -7.07 1.76 -23.55
CA GLN A 314 -7.75 2.78 -24.38
C GLN A 314 -6.92 4.06 -24.55
N TYR A 315 -6.14 4.43 -23.53
CA TYR A 315 -5.33 5.65 -23.51
C TYR A 315 -3.82 5.42 -23.69
N ALA A 316 -3.42 4.20 -24.06
CA ALA A 316 -2.04 3.85 -24.31
C ALA A 316 -1.52 4.44 -25.63
N PHE A 317 -0.25 4.81 -25.63
CA PHE A 317 0.51 5.11 -26.84
C PHE A 317 1.97 4.68 -26.64
N THR A 318 2.66 4.46 -27.76
CA THR A 318 4.07 4.06 -27.75
C THR A 318 4.95 5.17 -28.29
N VAL A 319 6.05 5.46 -27.59
CA VAL A 319 7.18 6.25 -28.09
C VAL A 319 8.30 5.30 -28.54
N ARG A 320 8.92 5.60 -29.68
CA ARG A 320 10.03 4.83 -30.24
C ARG A 320 11.22 5.74 -30.54
N LEU A 321 12.41 5.29 -30.17
CA LEU A 321 13.70 5.87 -30.52
C LEU A 321 14.40 4.94 -31.51
N ARG A 322 14.76 5.44 -32.68
CA ARG A 322 15.65 4.76 -33.62
C ARG A 322 16.96 5.52 -33.75
N VAL A 323 18.08 4.82 -33.63
CA VAL A 323 19.42 5.35 -33.85
C VAL A 323 20.02 4.63 -35.04
N THR A 324 20.46 5.35 -36.05
CA THR A 324 21.05 4.79 -37.27
C THR A 324 22.48 5.28 -37.40
N ASP A 325 23.44 4.36 -37.43
CA ASP A 325 24.85 4.71 -37.62
C ASP A 325 25.18 4.98 -39.10
N ASN A 326 26.35 5.55 -39.36
CA ASN A 326 26.80 5.84 -40.71
C ASN A 326 27.27 4.62 -41.53
N MET A 327 27.11 3.40 -40.98
CA MET A 327 27.30 2.12 -41.68
C MET A 327 25.96 1.45 -42.05
N GLY A 328 24.83 2.03 -41.62
CA GLY A 328 23.47 1.54 -41.89
C GLY A 328 22.93 0.58 -40.83
N ASN A 329 23.61 0.38 -39.69
CA ASN A 329 23.03 -0.36 -38.58
C ASN A 329 22.03 0.51 -37.83
N VAL A 330 20.96 -0.12 -37.33
CA VAL A 330 19.90 0.54 -36.59
C VAL A 330 19.80 -0.09 -35.21
N GLY A 331 19.78 0.73 -34.16
CA GLY A 331 19.38 0.40 -32.81
C GLY A 331 18.01 0.98 -32.53
N GLU A 332 17.19 0.28 -31.74
CA GLU A 332 15.84 0.70 -31.41
C GLU A 332 15.53 0.50 -29.93
N ASP A 333 14.80 1.46 -29.36
CA ASP A 333 14.13 1.28 -28.07
C ASP A 333 12.72 1.85 -28.16
N ARG A 334 11.83 1.34 -27.32
CA ARG A 334 10.44 1.77 -27.27
C ARG A 334 9.96 1.84 -25.83
N LYS A 335 8.96 2.67 -25.58
CA LYS A 335 8.32 2.83 -24.27
C LYS A 335 6.83 3.09 -24.41
N THR A 336 6.04 2.37 -23.62
CA THR A 336 4.58 2.58 -23.53
C THR A 336 4.28 3.59 -22.43
N LEU A 337 3.44 4.57 -22.77
CA LEU A 337 2.99 5.66 -21.91
C LEU A 337 1.48 5.84 -22.10
N PHE A 338 0.85 6.63 -21.23
CA PHE A 338 -0.57 6.96 -21.35
C PHE A 338 -0.78 8.46 -21.44
N ALA A 339 -1.79 8.88 -22.21
CA ALA A 339 -2.24 10.26 -22.25
C ALA A 339 -3.69 10.32 -21.75
N TYR A 340 -3.92 10.95 -20.61
CA TYR A 340 -5.25 11.03 -20.01
C TYR A 340 -5.36 12.25 -19.08
N HIS A 341 -6.45 13.01 -19.21
CA HIS A 341 -6.80 14.09 -18.30
C HIS A 341 -8.00 13.66 -17.48
N ASP A 342 -7.91 13.72 -16.15
CA ASP A 342 -9.04 13.47 -15.26
C ASP A 342 -9.49 14.79 -14.62
N PRO A 343 -10.68 15.32 -14.97
CA PRO A 343 -11.16 16.59 -14.44
C PRO A 343 -11.61 16.50 -12.97
N THR A 344 -11.68 15.31 -12.39
CA THR A 344 -12.06 15.08 -10.98
C THR A 344 -10.86 14.98 -10.04
N LEU A 345 -9.64 15.16 -10.54
CA LEU A 345 -8.46 15.23 -9.68
C LEU A 345 -8.53 16.48 -8.80
N HIS A 346 -8.31 16.29 -7.49
CA HIS A 346 -8.20 17.39 -6.55
C HIS A 346 -7.03 18.30 -6.96
N ALA A 347 -7.20 19.61 -6.75
CA ALA A 347 -6.15 20.58 -7.07
C ALA A 347 -4.82 20.23 -6.39
N GLY A 348 -3.73 20.21 -7.16
CA GLY A 348 -2.39 19.84 -6.67
C GLY A 348 -1.97 18.39 -6.91
N TRP A 349 -2.88 17.58 -7.47
CA TRP A 349 -2.70 16.16 -7.78
C TRP A 349 -2.82 15.87 -9.29
N PRO A 350 -2.24 14.78 -9.81
CA PRO A 350 -1.45 13.75 -9.12
C PRO A 350 0.01 14.19 -8.83
N LYS A 351 0.74 13.35 -8.11
CA LYS A 351 2.19 13.50 -7.86
C LYS A 351 2.96 12.23 -8.20
N PHE A 352 4.15 12.40 -8.78
CA PHE A 352 5.09 11.31 -8.97
C PHE A 352 6.18 11.38 -7.89
N ILE A 353 6.29 10.34 -7.06
CA ILE A 353 7.24 10.28 -5.93
C ILE A 353 8.46 9.39 -6.21
N ASP A 354 8.53 8.79 -7.40
CA ASP A 354 9.63 7.94 -7.86
C ASP A 354 9.92 6.76 -6.93
N SER A 355 8.91 6.26 -6.22
CA SER A 355 8.99 5.12 -5.31
C SER A 355 7.63 4.44 -5.27
N GLY A 356 7.60 3.13 -5.04
CA GLY A 356 6.37 2.37 -5.11
C GLY A 356 5.40 2.66 -3.99
N GLY A 357 4.12 2.67 -4.39
CA GLY A 357 2.95 2.80 -3.53
C GLY A 357 2.35 1.47 -3.11
N GLU A 358 3.18 0.52 -2.65
CA GLU A 358 2.66 -0.78 -2.21
C GLU A 358 1.90 -0.74 -0.89
N GLN A 359 2.11 0.30 -0.08
CA GLN A 359 1.40 0.51 1.19
C GLN A 359 0.15 1.34 0.98
N SER A 360 -0.77 1.40 1.94
CA SER A 360 -1.94 2.27 1.80
C SER A 360 -1.64 3.67 2.33
N LEU A 361 -2.26 4.69 1.71
CA LEU A 361 -2.26 6.04 2.25
C LEU A 361 -3.15 6.11 3.50
N ARG A 362 -2.85 7.06 4.39
CA ARG A 362 -3.67 7.36 5.57
C ARG A 362 -4.10 8.81 5.55
N LEU A 363 -5.34 9.08 5.95
CA LEU A 363 -5.92 10.42 6.05
C LEU A 363 -6.23 10.69 7.51
N ALA A 364 -5.56 11.66 8.12
CA ALA A 364 -5.71 11.97 9.53
C ALA A 364 -5.43 13.46 9.81
N ASP A 365 -6.19 14.06 10.73
CA ASP A 365 -5.92 15.41 11.23
C ASP A 365 -4.76 15.34 12.23
N LEU A 366 -3.55 15.69 11.79
CA LEU A 366 -2.33 15.55 12.60
C LEU A 366 -2.00 16.83 13.36
N ASP A 367 -2.42 18.00 12.86
CA ASP A 367 -2.13 19.30 13.47
C ASP A 367 -3.34 19.94 14.17
N GLY A 368 -4.50 19.28 14.14
CA GLY A 368 -5.72 19.77 14.74
C GLY A 368 -6.24 21.02 14.02
N ASN A 369 -6.15 21.08 12.69
CA ASN A 369 -6.79 22.15 11.90
C ASN A 369 -8.18 21.72 11.39
N GLY A 370 -8.48 20.41 11.48
CA GLY A 370 -9.73 19.78 11.10
C GLY A 370 -9.92 19.52 9.62
N ALA A 371 -8.88 19.66 8.82
CA ALA A 371 -8.69 19.07 7.52
C ALA A 371 -7.77 17.84 7.69
N LEU A 372 -7.96 16.80 6.87
CA LEU A 372 -7.15 15.58 6.99
C LEU A 372 -5.87 15.69 6.16
N GLU A 373 -4.71 15.50 6.79
CA GLU A 373 -3.45 15.35 6.06
C GLU A 373 -3.26 13.93 5.52
N ILE A 374 -2.52 13.85 4.41
CA ILE A 374 -2.20 12.59 3.74
C ILE A 374 -0.84 12.09 4.25
N VAL A 375 -0.85 11.00 4.99
CA VAL A 375 0.36 10.28 5.43
C VAL A 375 0.72 9.21 4.40
N ALA A 376 1.89 9.38 3.79
CA ALA A 376 2.39 8.53 2.72
C ALA A 376 3.73 7.88 3.10
N ALA A 377 3.66 6.63 3.56
CA ALA A 377 4.82 5.80 3.88
C ALA A 377 5.22 4.95 2.67
N ASN A 378 6.40 5.22 2.08
CA ASN A 378 6.81 4.60 0.83
C ASN A 378 7.84 3.49 1.00
N THR A 379 8.08 2.78 -0.08
CA THR A 379 9.02 1.65 -0.11
C THR A 379 10.49 2.03 -0.22
N SER A 380 10.82 3.32 -0.28
CA SER A 380 12.19 3.84 -0.19
C SER A 380 12.59 4.23 1.23
N GLY A 381 11.69 4.07 2.21
CA GLY A 381 11.97 4.32 3.63
C GLY A 381 11.69 5.73 4.06
N GLU A 382 10.68 6.35 3.45
CA GLU A 382 10.26 7.71 3.72
C GLU A 382 8.81 7.72 4.21
N ILE A 383 8.54 8.47 5.27
CA ILE A 383 7.17 8.86 5.66
C ILE A 383 7.04 10.35 5.34
N ASN A 384 6.14 10.66 4.41
CA ASN A 384 5.81 12.02 4.03
C ASN A 384 4.43 12.37 4.57
N VAL A 385 4.22 13.64 4.92
CA VAL A 385 2.91 14.20 5.26
C VAL A 385 2.63 15.35 4.31
N TYR A 386 1.48 15.30 3.63
CA TYR A 386 1.05 16.31 2.66
C TYR A 386 -0.26 16.96 3.11
N ASN A 387 -0.38 18.26 2.86
CA ASN A 387 -1.65 18.98 2.95
C ASN A 387 -2.55 18.62 1.73
N ALA A 388 -3.81 19.04 1.74
CA ALA A 388 -4.76 18.80 0.66
C ALA A 388 -4.29 19.28 -0.72
N ASP A 389 -3.63 20.45 -0.79
CA ASP A 389 -3.05 20.99 -2.03
C ASP A 389 -1.78 20.24 -2.50
N GLY A 390 -1.39 19.23 -1.74
CA GLY A 390 -0.25 18.38 -1.99
C GLY A 390 1.11 19.03 -1.69
N THR A 391 1.15 20.15 -0.98
CA THR A 391 2.39 20.67 -0.43
C THR A 391 2.82 19.85 0.80
N PRO A 392 4.12 19.63 1.03
CA PRO A 392 4.57 18.97 2.25
C PRO A 392 4.19 19.77 3.51
N ALA A 393 3.68 19.09 4.53
CA ALA A 393 3.29 19.69 5.79
C ALA A 393 4.51 20.24 6.54
N SER A 394 4.60 21.56 6.68
CA SER A 394 5.80 22.21 7.24
C SER A 394 6.04 21.92 8.73
N TYR A 395 5.00 21.55 9.48
CA TYR A 395 5.10 21.17 10.89
C TYR A 395 5.71 19.78 11.08
N PHE A 396 5.56 18.89 10.09
CA PHE A 396 6.14 17.54 10.11
C PHE A 396 7.57 17.59 9.57
N ASN A 397 8.55 17.46 10.46
CA ASN A 397 9.97 17.43 10.13
C ASN A 397 10.42 18.57 9.17
N GLY A 398 9.83 19.76 9.32
CA GLY A 398 10.13 20.92 8.48
C GLY A 398 9.69 20.79 7.02
N GLY A 399 8.75 19.89 6.69
CA GLY A 399 8.32 19.57 5.34
C GLY A 399 9.19 18.54 4.61
N ALA A 400 10.20 17.96 5.28
CA ALA A 400 11.00 16.86 4.76
C ALA A 400 10.44 15.50 5.23
N PRO A 401 10.58 14.42 4.46
CA PRO A 401 10.18 13.10 4.94
C PRO A 401 10.95 12.68 6.19
N PHE A 402 10.30 11.94 7.08
CA PHE A 402 11.01 11.13 8.07
C PHE A 402 11.69 9.95 7.34
N LEU A 403 12.95 9.66 7.67
CA LEU A 403 13.70 8.56 7.07
C LEU A 403 13.90 7.42 8.07
N GLY A 404 13.58 6.20 7.63
CA GLY A 404 13.95 4.98 8.33
C GLY A 404 15.47 4.86 8.51
N ALA A 405 15.91 4.08 9.49
CA ALA A 405 17.33 3.83 9.65
C ALA A 405 17.88 2.92 8.54
N ILE A 406 19.12 3.18 8.10
CA ILE A 406 19.82 2.32 7.14
C ILE A 406 19.90 0.89 7.70
N PRO A 407 19.33 -0.13 7.02
CA PRO A 407 19.34 -1.49 7.51
C PRO A 407 20.76 -2.03 7.70
N ALA A 408 20.94 -2.93 8.68
CA ALA A 408 22.24 -3.50 9.01
C ALA A 408 22.94 -4.12 7.79
N VAL A 409 22.17 -4.81 6.93
CA VAL A 409 22.67 -5.41 5.68
C VAL A 409 23.31 -4.38 4.75
N VAL A 410 22.78 -3.15 4.66
CA VAL A 410 23.36 -2.08 3.84
C VAL A 410 24.56 -1.44 4.56
N SER A 411 24.38 -1.09 5.84
CA SER A 411 25.40 -0.38 6.63
C SER A 411 26.73 -1.15 6.72
N ASN A 412 26.70 -2.48 6.76
CA ASN A 412 27.88 -3.34 6.79
C ASN A 412 28.64 -3.39 5.46
N HIS A 413 28.07 -2.87 4.38
CA HIS A 413 28.62 -2.91 3.02
C HIS A 413 28.86 -1.52 2.42
N MET A 414 28.82 -0.44 3.22
CA MET A 414 29.03 0.94 2.76
C MET A 414 30.40 1.19 2.09
N GLY A 415 31.36 0.28 2.25
CA GLY A 415 32.65 0.32 1.55
C GLY A 415 32.62 -0.20 0.09
N ALA A 416 31.49 -0.75 -0.39
CA ALA A 416 31.39 -1.24 -1.76
C ALA A 416 31.52 -0.07 -2.77
N PRO A 417 32.14 -0.29 -3.95
CA PRO A 417 32.33 0.75 -4.96
C PRO A 417 31.08 1.57 -5.30
N ALA A 418 29.91 0.92 -5.41
CA ALA A 418 28.65 1.62 -5.69
C ALA A 418 28.35 2.74 -4.67
N PHE A 419 28.56 2.48 -3.37
CA PHE A 419 28.35 3.45 -2.29
C PHE A 419 29.52 4.42 -2.15
N ALA A 420 30.76 3.91 -2.20
CA ALA A 420 31.97 4.71 -2.01
C ALA A 420 32.15 5.79 -3.08
N THR A 421 31.62 5.55 -4.29
CA THR A 421 31.62 6.53 -5.39
C THR A 421 30.41 7.45 -5.40
N GLY A 422 29.40 7.19 -4.56
CA GLY A 422 28.11 7.90 -4.57
C GLY A 422 27.24 7.57 -5.78
N ALA A 423 27.54 6.49 -6.52
CA ALA A 423 26.76 6.08 -7.68
C ALA A 423 25.37 5.54 -7.31
N VAL A 424 25.25 4.96 -6.11
CA VAL A 424 23.98 4.50 -5.52
C VAL A 424 23.91 5.00 -4.08
N ALA A 425 22.80 5.65 -3.70
CA ALA A 425 22.53 6.04 -2.32
C ALA A 425 22.18 4.80 -1.48
N PRO A 426 22.50 4.75 -0.17
CA PRO A 426 22.11 3.62 0.67
C PRO A 426 20.58 3.52 0.79
N SER A 427 20.05 2.29 0.84
CA SER A 427 18.64 2.06 1.17
C SER A 427 18.35 2.36 2.65
N HIS A 428 17.13 2.87 2.89
CA HIS A 428 16.56 3.06 4.22
C HIS A 428 15.49 2.01 4.58
N GLY A 429 15.33 0.97 3.73
CA GLY A 429 14.28 -0.06 3.83
C GLY A 429 12.88 0.48 3.54
N GLY A 430 11.92 -0.33 3.10
CA GLY A 430 10.53 0.13 2.94
C GLY A 430 9.75 0.16 4.27
N PHE A 431 8.80 1.09 4.40
CA PHE A 431 7.79 1.06 5.46
C PHE A 431 6.59 0.18 5.06
N SER A 432 5.86 -0.35 6.03
CA SER A 432 4.50 -0.89 5.86
C SER A 432 3.44 0.21 6.05
N THR A 433 2.17 -0.10 5.79
CA THR A 433 1.05 0.83 6.00
C THR A 433 1.03 1.36 7.44
N PRO A 434 1.04 2.68 7.66
CA PRO A 434 1.00 3.25 9.01
C PRO A 434 -0.32 2.99 9.72
N ALA A 435 -0.26 2.84 11.04
CA ALA A 435 -1.38 3.11 11.94
C ALA A 435 -1.23 4.54 12.48
N VAL A 436 -2.35 5.19 12.77
CA VAL A 436 -2.41 6.56 13.27
C VAL A 436 -3.35 6.62 14.48
N GLY A 437 -2.87 7.12 15.62
CA GLY A 437 -3.67 7.20 16.84
C GLY A 437 -2.96 7.96 17.95
N ASP A 438 -3.71 8.52 18.90
CA ASP A 438 -3.19 9.30 20.03
C ASP A 438 -2.66 8.35 21.13
N LEU A 439 -1.37 8.02 21.06
CA LEU A 439 -0.72 7.08 21.99
C LEU A 439 -0.46 7.75 23.34
N ASP A 440 -0.09 9.03 23.35
CA ASP A 440 0.31 9.74 24.57
C ASP A 440 -0.81 10.53 25.28
N LYS A 441 -1.99 10.62 24.65
CA LYS A 441 -3.21 11.32 25.08
C LYS A 441 -3.13 12.84 25.06
N ASP A 442 -2.22 13.41 24.29
CA ASP A 442 -2.08 14.86 24.15
C ASP A 442 -3.13 15.48 23.20
N GLY A 443 -3.92 14.64 22.52
CA GLY A 443 -4.98 15.02 21.60
C GLY A 443 -4.53 15.13 20.15
N TYR A 444 -3.25 14.91 19.84
CA TYR A 444 -2.74 14.84 18.48
C TYR A 444 -2.29 13.40 18.18
N PRO A 445 -2.69 12.80 17.05
CA PRO A 445 -2.33 11.44 16.78
C PRO A 445 -0.85 11.28 16.39
N GLU A 446 -0.24 10.20 16.88
CA GLU A 446 1.06 9.69 16.45
C GLU A 446 0.93 8.83 15.19
N ILE A 447 2.02 8.75 14.42
CA ILE A 447 2.16 7.85 13.28
C ILE A 447 3.03 6.66 13.71
N VAL A 448 2.47 5.46 13.64
CA VAL A 448 3.18 4.19 13.93
C VAL A 448 3.37 3.40 12.64
N ALA A 449 4.62 3.13 12.27
CA ALA A 449 4.95 2.40 11.05
C ALA A 449 6.11 1.42 11.26
N ILE A 450 6.05 0.28 10.56
CA ILE A 450 7.10 -0.74 10.63
C ILE A 450 8.00 -0.62 9.42
N ASN A 451 9.32 -0.67 9.64
CA ASN A 451 10.31 -0.69 8.58
C ASN A 451 11.34 -1.79 8.87
N THR A 452 11.43 -2.74 7.94
CA THR A 452 12.32 -3.91 8.02
C THR A 452 12.15 -4.70 9.32
N ASN A 453 12.99 -4.47 10.33
CA ASN A 453 12.97 -5.16 11.62
C ASN A 453 12.64 -4.24 12.80
N ARG A 454 12.16 -3.02 12.52
CA ARG A 454 11.93 -1.98 13.51
C ARG A 454 10.52 -1.42 13.42
N VAL A 455 9.95 -1.08 14.57
CA VAL A 455 8.70 -0.34 14.69
C VAL A 455 9.05 1.07 15.14
N TYR A 456 8.50 2.08 14.46
CA TYR A 456 8.69 3.49 14.74
C TYR A 456 7.35 4.07 15.22
N ALA A 457 7.39 4.92 16.24
CA ALA A 457 6.25 5.75 16.66
C ALA A 457 6.71 7.21 16.64
N LEU A 458 6.04 8.03 15.84
CA LEU A 458 6.40 9.42 15.57
C LEU A 458 5.28 10.33 16.07
N LYS A 459 5.64 11.38 16.80
CA LYS A 459 4.76 12.52 17.07
C LYS A 459 4.31 13.17 15.76
N ASN A 460 3.22 13.92 15.82
CA ASN A 460 2.70 14.69 14.67
C ASN A 460 3.72 15.63 14.01
N ASN A 461 4.77 16.05 14.73
CA ASN A 461 5.86 16.86 14.17
C ASN A 461 7.02 16.04 13.54
N GLY A 462 6.91 14.71 13.49
CA GLY A 462 7.91 13.79 12.94
C GLY A 462 9.05 13.40 13.89
N SER A 463 9.03 13.85 15.15
CA SER A 463 9.99 13.39 16.16
C SER A 463 9.58 12.04 16.77
N LEU A 464 10.57 11.23 17.15
CA LEU A 464 10.30 9.91 17.76
C LEU A 464 9.72 10.03 19.17
N LEU A 465 8.75 9.18 19.49
CA LEU A 465 8.38 8.92 20.88
C LEU A 465 9.59 8.33 21.65
N PRO A 466 9.71 8.63 22.97
CA PRO A 466 10.70 7.98 23.82
C PRO A 466 10.62 6.45 23.74
N GLY A 467 11.78 5.79 23.67
CA GLY A 467 11.87 4.32 23.57
C GLY A 467 11.86 3.77 22.14
N PHE A 468 11.44 4.56 21.15
CA PHE A 468 11.40 4.15 19.74
C PHE A 468 12.67 4.54 18.94
N PRO A 469 13.01 3.77 17.89
CA PRO A 469 12.32 2.56 17.42
C PRO A 469 12.63 1.31 18.26
N VAL A 470 11.64 0.44 18.40
CA VAL A 470 11.80 -0.92 18.95
C VAL A 470 12.06 -1.93 17.83
N ALA A 471 12.47 -3.16 18.15
CA ALA A 471 12.82 -4.17 17.14
C ALA A 471 12.54 -5.61 17.60
N VAL A 472 12.37 -6.53 16.65
CA VAL A 472 12.34 -7.97 16.92
C VAL A 472 13.66 -8.45 17.53
N ASN A 473 13.61 -9.57 18.27
CA ASN A 473 14.82 -10.20 18.78
C ASN A 473 15.52 -11.01 17.66
N PRO A 474 16.74 -10.64 17.22
CA PRO A 474 17.43 -11.32 16.14
C PRO A 474 17.78 -12.79 16.45
N ALA A 475 17.77 -13.20 17.73
CA ALA A 475 17.99 -14.59 18.12
C ALA A 475 16.88 -15.53 17.61
N PHE A 476 15.64 -15.06 17.49
CA PHE A 476 14.49 -15.87 17.06
C PHE A 476 14.48 -16.18 15.57
N SER A 477 15.34 -15.52 14.80
CA SER A 477 15.55 -15.83 13.39
C SER A 477 17.03 -15.97 13.07
N ALA A 478 17.90 -16.37 14.00
CA ALA A 478 19.32 -16.52 13.71
C ALA A 478 19.58 -17.53 12.56
N PRO A 479 20.61 -17.35 11.72
CA PRO A 479 20.89 -18.28 10.61
C PRO A 479 21.00 -19.76 11.04
N ALA A 480 21.46 -20.02 12.27
CA ALA A 480 21.62 -21.38 12.80
C ALA A 480 20.31 -22.14 13.01
N ILE A 481 19.19 -21.44 13.19
CA ILE A 481 17.86 -22.07 13.40
C ILE A 481 17.03 -22.09 12.13
N ARG A 482 17.43 -21.39 11.06
CA ARG A 482 16.77 -21.45 9.76
C ARG A 482 17.17 -22.75 9.05
N THR A 483 16.19 -23.59 8.74
CA THR A 483 16.42 -24.87 8.07
C THR A 483 15.42 -25.07 6.93
N LYS A 484 15.58 -26.13 6.14
CA LYS A 484 14.61 -26.48 5.08
C LYS A 484 13.20 -26.77 5.60
N THR A 485 13.04 -27.02 6.90
CA THR A 485 11.75 -27.26 7.55
C THR A 485 11.44 -26.20 8.61
N ASN A 486 12.29 -25.19 8.76
CA ASN A 486 12.08 -24.08 9.68
C ASN A 486 12.38 -22.77 8.95
N HIS A 487 11.35 -22.18 8.34
CA HIS A 487 11.44 -21.15 7.29
C HIS A 487 11.48 -19.71 7.85
N LEU A 488 11.86 -19.55 9.12
CA LEU A 488 11.90 -18.26 9.80
C LEU A 488 12.77 -17.22 9.07
N LYS A 489 12.31 -15.97 9.04
CA LYS A 489 13.05 -14.80 8.52
C LYS A 489 13.11 -13.70 9.58
N THR A 490 13.90 -12.67 9.32
CA THR A 490 14.08 -11.56 10.27
C THR A 490 13.20 -10.38 9.89
N GLY A 491 12.55 -9.80 10.89
CA GLY A 491 11.78 -8.58 10.76
C GLY A 491 10.31 -8.84 10.47
N PHE A 492 9.64 -7.80 9.98
CA PHE A 492 8.21 -7.78 9.73
C PHE A 492 7.92 -7.69 8.24
N PHE A 493 6.78 -8.25 7.87
CA PHE A 493 6.08 -7.88 6.64
C PHE A 493 4.74 -7.21 6.95
N SER A 494 4.18 -7.48 8.15
CA SER A 494 2.94 -6.90 8.63
C SER A 494 3.00 -5.37 8.80
N SER A 495 1.82 -4.75 8.85
CA SER A 495 1.64 -3.42 9.41
C SER A 495 1.54 -3.48 10.94
N ALA A 496 1.75 -2.35 11.60
CA ALA A 496 1.48 -2.21 13.03
C ALA A 496 -0.03 -2.05 13.24
N VAL A 497 -0.54 -2.50 14.38
CA VAL A 497 -1.95 -2.37 14.76
C VAL A 497 -2.04 -1.79 16.16
N LEU A 498 -3.02 -0.92 16.40
CA LEU A 498 -3.22 -0.26 17.69
C LEU A 498 -4.44 -0.83 18.44
N GLY A 499 -4.32 -0.97 19.75
CA GLY A 499 -5.42 -1.36 20.64
C GLY A 499 -4.98 -1.40 22.09
N ASP A 500 -5.87 -1.09 23.03
CA ASP A 500 -5.60 -1.13 24.48
C ASP A 500 -5.78 -2.57 25.01
N LEU A 501 -4.69 -3.36 25.01
CA LEU A 501 -4.73 -4.78 25.37
C LEU A 501 -4.75 -4.99 26.89
N ASP A 502 -4.07 -4.13 27.65
CA ASP A 502 -3.94 -4.26 29.11
C ASP A 502 -4.93 -3.40 29.92
N ARG A 503 -5.74 -2.58 29.24
CA ARG A 503 -6.75 -1.67 29.79
C ARG A 503 -6.17 -0.62 30.74
N ASP A 504 -4.93 -0.17 30.50
CA ASP A 504 -4.37 0.99 31.18
C ASP A 504 -4.94 2.32 30.66
N GLY A 505 -5.75 2.24 29.58
CA GLY A 505 -6.40 3.33 28.91
C GLY A 505 -5.59 3.88 27.74
N ARG A 506 -4.36 3.44 27.48
CA ARG A 506 -3.51 3.89 26.37
C ARG A 506 -3.47 2.82 25.29
N LEU A 507 -3.12 3.24 24.07
CA LEU A 507 -3.01 2.31 22.95
C LEU A 507 -1.67 1.54 23.02
N ASP A 508 -1.74 0.23 22.84
CA ASP A 508 -0.58 -0.63 22.60
C ASP A 508 -0.35 -0.83 21.10
N ILE A 509 0.89 -1.21 20.76
CA ILE A 509 1.33 -1.44 19.39
C ILE A 509 1.59 -2.93 19.19
N VAL A 510 0.87 -3.54 18.26
CA VAL A 510 0.96 -4.97 17.94
C VAL A 510 1.56 -5.18 16.54
N GLY A 511 2.43 -6.18 16.39
CA GLY A 511 2.97 -6.57 15.07
C GLY A 511 3.38 -8.04 15.01
N ALA A 512 3.11 -8.70 13.88
CA ALA A 512 3.48 -10.09 13.63
C ALA A 512 4.74 -10.18 12.75
N ALA A 513 5.71 -10.95 13.21
CA ALA A 513 7.02 -11.02 12.61
C ALA A 513 7.27 -12.33 11.88
N MET A 514 8.16 -12.27 10.89
CA MET A 514 8.59 -13.42 10.11
C MET A 514 9.43 -14.42 10.93
N ASP A 515 9.71 -14.11 12.19
CA ASP A 515 10.30 -15.04 13.15
C ASP A 515 9.26 -15.95 13.82
N GLN A 516 7.99 -15.91 13.37
CA GLN A 516 6.85 -16.67 13.88
C GLN A 516 6.36 -16.20 15.27
N ARG A 517 6.61 -14.94 15.63
CA ARG A 517 6.08 -14.34 16.85
C ARG A 517 5.15 -13.18 16.55
N ALA A 518 4.17 -12.99 17.42
CA ALA A 518 3.46 -11.73 17.58
C ALA A 518 4.07 -10.97 18.77
N TYR A 519 4.23 -9.67 18.62
CA TYR A 519 4.79 -8.77 19.62
C TYR A 519 3.77 -7.69 19.96
N ALA A 520 3.74 -7.26 21.23
CA ALA A 520 2.98 -6.10 21.69
C ALA A 520 3.89 -5.21 22.55
N TRP A 521 3.89 -3.90 22.27
CA TRP A 521 4.62 -2.89 23.04
C TRP A 521 3.69 -1.78 23.49
N ASN A 522 3.95 -1.23 24.68
CA ASN A 522 3.31 0.00 25.11
C ASN A 522 3.94 1.24 24.44
N MET A 523 3.37 2.42 24.71
CA MET A 523 3.84 3.71 24.16
C MET A 523 5.27 4.12 24.57
N ASP A 524 5.87 3.48 25.59
CA ASP A 524 7.25 3.71 26.02
C ASP A 524 8.25 2.76 25.31
N GLY A 525 7.77 1.92 24.39
CA GLY A 525 8.56 0.93 23.67
C GLY A 525 8.94 -0.30 24.51
N GLN A 526 8.23 -0.55 25.62
CA GLN A 526 8.42 -1.73 26.46
C GLN A 526 7.47 -2.84 26.01
N LEU A 527 7.96 -4.09 25.98
CA LEU A 527 7.10 -5.24 25.73
C LEU A 527 6.06 -5.36 26.84
N LEU A 528 4.82 -5.64 26.47
CA LEU A 528 3.78 -6.00 27.42
C LEU A 528 4.11 -7.32 28.13
N ASN A 529 3.56 -7.49 29.33
CA ASN A 529 3.71 -8.74 30.06
C ASN A 529 3.08 -9.91 29.28
N GLY A 530 3.77 -11.05 29.19
CA GLY A 530 3.33 -12.19 28.38
C GLY A 530 3.67 -12.12 26.88
N TRP A 531 4.36 -11.06 26.44
CA TRP A 531 4.77 -10.88 25.04
C TRP A 531 6.30 -10.94 24.88
N PRO A 532 6.82 -11.43 23.73
CA PRO A 532 6.11 -11.88 22.53
C PRO A 532 5.58 -13.32 22.61
N VAL A 533 4.53 -13.61 21.84
CA VAL A 533 3.86 -14.92 21.76
C VAL A 533 4.35 -15.71 20.55
N PHE A 534 4.69 -16.99 20.74
CA PHE A 534 5.14 -17.89 19.67
C PHE A 534 3.95 -18.60 18.99
N LEU A 535 3.74 -18.34 17.70
CA LEU A 535 2.58 -18.78 16.93
C LEU A 535 2.77 -20.21 16.38
N SER A 536 2.61 -21.22 17.25
CA SER A 536 2.69 -22.63 16.81
C SER A 536 1.81 -23.58 17.63
N ASP A 537 1.15 -24.52 16.96
CA ASP A 537 0.46 -25.68 17.56
C ASP A 537 1.33 -26.95 17.60
N GLY A 538 2.61 -26.84 17.24
CA GLY A 538 3.53 -27.98 17.08
C GLY A 538 3.92 -28.25 15.62
N GLY A 539 3.57 -27.35 14.71
CA GLY A 539 4.01 -27.35 13.31
C GLY A 539 5.50 -27.10 13.10
N ASN A 540 5.91 -27.27 11.84
CA ASN A 540 7.21 -26.79 11.37
C ASN A 540 7.21 -25.26 11.39
N GLY A 541 8.32 -24.64 11.81
CA GLY A 541 8.32 -23.19 11.91
C GLY A 541 8.28 -22.50 10.54
N ALA A 542 7.46 -21.46 10.46
CA ALA A 542 7.15 -20.70 9.25
C ALA A 542 7.03 -19.21 9.59
N GLU A 543 7.33 -18.35 8.62
CA GLU A 543 7.12 -16.91 8.79
C GLU A 543 5.64 -16.57 9.06
N SER A 544 5.39 -15.54 9.87
CA SER A 544 4.13 -14.80 9.83
C SER A 544 4.37 -13.48 9.13
N ILE A 545 3.58 -13.22 8.09
CA ILE A 545 3.67 -12.01 7.27
C ILE A 545 2.39 -11.18 7.31
N ASN A 546 1.35 -11.71 7.95
CA ASN A 546 0.02 -11.14 7.95
C ASN A 546 -0.12 -10.03 8.99
N THR A 547 -0.90 -9.00 8.67
CA THR A 547 -1.24 -7.96 9.64
C THR A 547 -2.21 -8.52 10.69
N PRO A 548 -1.92 -8.42 12.00
CA PRO A 548 -2.85 -8.85 13.05
C PRO A 548 -4.22 -8.18 12.94
N ALA A 549 -5.28 -8.82 13.41
CA ALA A 549 -6.57 -8.14 13.67
C ALA A 549 -6.82 -8.11 15.19
N ILE A 550 -7.50 -7.08 15.69
CA ILE A 550 -7.75 -6.92 17.14
C ILE A 550 -9.24 -6.71 17.41
N GLY A 551 -9.80 -7.46 18.36
CA GLY A 551 -11.20 -7.35 18.78
C GLY A 551 -11.55 -8.31 19.92
N ASP A 552 -12.66 -8.07 20.61
CA ASP A 552 -13.19 -8.97 21.65
C ASP A 552 -13.87 -10.18 20.99
N ILE A 553 -13.09 -11.24 20.77
CA ILE A 553 -13.52 -12.41 20.01
C ILE A 553 -14.37 -13.34 20.88
N ASN A 554 -14.09 -13.42 22.18
CA ASN A 554 -14.76 -14.34 23.09
C ASN A 554 -15.90 -13.70 23.92
N GLY A 555 -16.05 -12.37 23.90
CA GLY A 555 -17.08 -11.61 24.60
C GLY A 555 -16.78 -11.33 26.08
N ASP A 556 -15.52 -11.42 26.53
CA ASP A 556 -15.11 -11.12 27.91
C ASP A 556 -14.76 -9.63 28.14
N GLY A 557 -14.86 -8.84 27.07
CA GLY A 557 -14.60 -7.41 27.01
C GLY A 557 -13.13 -7.07 26.74
N PHE A 558 -12.19 -8.02 26.81
CA PHE A 558 -10.78 -7.77 26.52
C PHE A 558 -10.53 -7.90 25.03
N LEU A 559 -9.54 -7.18 24.52
CA LEU A 559 -9.18 -7.25 23.11
C LEU A 559 -8.26 -8.46 22.89
N ASP A 560 -8.67 -9.37 22.02
CA ASP A 560 -7.86 -10.49 21.54
C ASP A 560 -7.13 -10.13 20.25
N VAL A 561 -6.03 -10.83 19.96
CA VAL A 561 -5.22 -10.62 18.74
C VAL A 561 -5.30 -11.84 17.82
N VAL A 562 -5.84 -11.66 16.62
CA VAL A 562 -5.96 -12.72 15.61
C VAL A 562 -4.84 -12.61 14.58
N VAL A 563 -4.07 -13.69 14.38
CA VAL A 563 -2.90 -13.70 13.49
C VAL A 563 -2.80 -14.99 12.69
N ALA A 564 -2.61 -14.87 11.38
CA ALA A 564 -2.33 -15.98 10.49
C ALA A 564 -0.82 -16.28 10.41
N THR A 565 -0.49 -17.53 10.11
CA THR A 565 0.90 -17.96 9.87
C THR A 565 1.01 -18.68 8.53
N ASN A 566 2.23 -18.76 8.00
CA ASN A 566 2.52 -19.56 6.80
C ASN A 566 2.83 -21.02 7.13
N GLU A 567 2.37 -21.54 8.28
CA GLU A 567 2.48 -22.96 8.60
C GLU A 567 1.61 -23.78 7.61
N ILE A 568 2.13 -24.92 7.14
CA ILE A 568 1.45 -25.81 6.20
C ILE A 568 1.44 -27.24 6.75
N TYR A 569 0.26 -27.87 6.74
CA TYR A 569 0.04 -29.24 7.20
C TYR A 569 -0.57 -30.11 6.10
N GLY A 570 -0.07 -31.34 5.99
CA GLY A 570 -0.61 -32.35 5.06
C GLY A 570 -0.32 -32.12 3.57
N GLY A 571 0.42 -31.05 3.23
CA GLY A 571 0.82 -30.75 1.85
C GLY A 571 1.90 -31.67 1.30
N THR A 572 1.93 -31.80 -0.03
CA THR A 572 2.96 -32.54 -0.76
C THR A 572 4.02 -31.58 -1.29
N SER A 573 5.21 -31.59 -0.68
CA SER A 573 6.34 -30.74 -1.06
C SER A 573 6.49 -30.64 -2.60
N PRO A 574 6.35 -29.45 -3.23
CA PRO A 574 6.02 -29.43 -4.65
C PRO A 574 7.27 -29.54 -5.53
N GLY A 575 7.09 -30.16 -6.69
CA GLY A 575 8.03 -30.10 -7.81
C GLY A 575 7.93 -28.82 -8.66
N GLY A 576 7.19 -27.79 -8.21
CA GLY A 576 6.93 -26.52 -8.91
C GLY A 576 5.44 -26.10 -8.91
N ILE A 577 5.13 -24.90 -9.42
CA ILE A 577 3.75 -24.35 -9.46
C ILE A 577 2.80 -25.24 -10.26
N GLU A 578 3.25 -25.80 -11.39
CA GLU A 578 2.45 -26.71 -12.23
C GLU A 578 1.95 -27.94 -11.43
N GLU A 579 2.82 -28.55 -10.63
CA GLU A 579 2.42 -29.71 -9.82
C GLU A 579 1.43 -29.31 -8.72
N ALA A 580 1.62 -28.14 -8.11
CA ALA A 580 0.72 -27.65 -7.07
C ALA A 580 -0.69 -27.30 -7.61
N VAL A 581 -0.79 -26.70 -8.80
CA VAL A 581 -2.09 -26.45 -9.46
C VAL A 581 -2.74 -27.78 -9.85
N ARG A 582 -1.95 -28.72 -10.39
CA ARG A 582 -2.43 -30.06 -10.79
C ARG A 582 -3.05 -30.80 -9.61
N GLN A 583 -2.37 -30.84 -8.47
CA GLN A 583 -2.91 -31.46 -7.26
C GLN A 583 -4.15 -30.72 -6.76
N GLY A 584 -4.15 -29.37 -6.79
CA GLY A 584 -5.31 -28.56 -6.43
C GLY A 584 -6.57 -28.91 -7.24
N LEU A 585 -6.46 -29.07 -8.57
CA LEU A 585 -7.59 -29.47 -9.41
C LEU A 585 -8.05 -30.91 -9.14
N ILE A 586 -7.13 -31.84 -8.89
CA ILE A 586 -7.46 -33.23 -8.52
C ILE A 586 -8.23 -33.24 -7.19
N ASN A 587 -7.77 -32.49 -6.20
CA ASN A 587 -8.40 -32.35 -4.89
C ASN A 587 -9.79 -31.73 -5.00
N LEU A 588 -9.94 -30.67 -5.79
CA LEU A 588 -11.23 -30.04 -6.08
C LEU A 588 -12.21 -31.03 -6.73
N ALA A 589 -11.77 -31.77 -7.75
CA ALA A 589 -12.61 -32.77 -8.44
C ALA A 589 -13.02 -33.95 -7.54
N ALA A 590 -12.22 -34.24 -6.51
CA ALA A 590 -12.48 -35.27 -5.50
C ALA A 590 -13.26 -34.75 -4.28
N GLY A 591 -13.46 -33.43 -4.12
CA GLY A 591 -14.01 -32.83 -2.91
C GLY A 591 -13.15 -33.09 -1.67
N GLN A 592 -11.82 -33.03 -1.83
CA GLN A 592 -10.84 -33.28 -0.77
C GLN A 592 -10.00 -32.01 -0.54
N ALA A 593 -9.49 -31.83 0.68
CA ALA A 593 -8.46 -30.83 0.96
C ALA A 593 -7.08 -31.36 0.56
N GLY A 594 -6.23 -30.50 0.00
CA GLY A 594 -4.81 -30.79 -0.30
C GLY A 594 -3.86 -30.49 0.85
N GLY A 595 -4.34 -29.81 1.89
CA GLY A 595 -3.62 -29.49 3.11
C GLY A 595 -4.36 -28.41 3.89
N SER A 596 -3.69 -27.81 4.87
CA SER A 596 -4.26 -26.73 5.68
C SER A 596 -3.21 -25.75 6.21
N SER A 597 -3.64 -24.55 6.56
CA SER A 597 -2.89 -23.56 7.34
C SER A 597 -3.48 -23.37 8.75
N ARG A 598 -2.93 -22.43 9.53
CA ARG A 598 -3.36 -22.10 10.89
C ARG A 598 -3.65 -20.63 11.07
N LEU A 599 -4.74 -20.37 11.80
CA LEU A 599 -5.11 -19.06 12.31
C LEU A 599 -5.14 -19.11 13.83
N TYR A 600 -4.44 -18.19 14.48
CA TYR A 600 -4.35 -18.09 15.94
C TYR A 600 -5.20 -16.93 16.44
N ALA A 601 -5.80 -17.07 17.62
CA ALA A 601 -6.37 -15.97 18.39
C ALA A 601 -5.68 -15.99 19.77
N ILE A 602 -4.97 -14.92 20.07
CA ILE A 602 -4.12 -14.74 21.24
C ILE A 602 -4.91 -13.93 22.27
N GLN A 603 -4.85 -14.35 23.53
CA GLN A 603 -5.48 -13.64 24.63
C GLN A 603 -4.77 -12.30 24.88
N HIS A 604 -5.49 -11.34 25.46
CA HIS A 604 -4.98 -9.99 25.69
C HIS A 604 -3.65 -9.92 26.50
N ASP A 605 -3.43 -10.88 27.41
CA ASP A 605 -2.25 -10.99 28.27
C ASP A 605 -1.20 -12.01 27.79
N GLY A 606 -1.35 -12.53 26.56
CA GLY A 606 -0.38 -13.42 25.93
C GLY A 606 -0.04 -14.65 26.78
N THR A 607 1.25 -14.95 26.96
CA THR A 607 1.70 -16.10 27.77
C THR A 607 1.56 -15.90 29.28
N ALA A 608 1.12 -14.73 29.75
CA ALA A 608 0.96 -14.49 31.18
C ALA A 608 -0.37 -15.01 31.74
N HIS A 609 -1.22 -15.56 30.88
CA HIS A 609 -2.61 -15.92 31.17
C HIS A 609 -2.78 -16.93 32.32
N ASP A 610 -1.91 -17.94 32.40
CA ASP A 610 -1.99 -19.00 33.42
C ASP A 610 -1.36 -18.59 34.77
N GLY A 611 -0.71 -17.42 34.80
CA GLY A 611 -0.01 -16.87 35.95
C GLY A 611 1.31 -17.56 36.28
N ASP A 612 1.88 -18.40 35.40
CA ASP A 612 3.20 -18.99 35.57
C ASP A 612 4.30 -17.96 35.21
N PRO A 613 5.06 -17.44 36.19
CA PRO A 613 6.10 -16.45 35.93
C PRO A 613 7.31 -17.01 35.16
N SER A 614 7.35 -18.31 34.87
CA SER A 614 8.35 -18.93 34.00
C SER A 614 8.06 -18.76 32.50
N ASP A 615 6.82 -18.41 32.15
CA ASP A 615 6.37 -18.08 30.79
C ASP A 615 6.73 -16.63 30.43
N ASN A 616 8.03 -16.36 30.41
CA ASN A 616 8.56 -15.13 29.83
C ASN A 616 8.67 -15.35 28.32
N GLY A 617 7.65 -14.91 27.58
CA GLY A 617 7.50 -15.00 26.11
C GLY A 617 8.80 -15.20 25.33
N GLY A 618 8.86 -16.21 24.46
CA GLY A 618 10.12 -16.55 23.78
C GLY A 618 10.12 -17.78 22.88
N PHE A 619 11.10 -18.68 23.08
CA PHE A 619 11.30 -19.87 22.22
C PHE A 619 10.27 -20.97 22.44
N VAL A 620 9.56 -20.94 23.56
CA VAL A 620 8.73 -22.06 24.03
C VAL A 620 7.29 -21.81 23.58
N ARG A 621 6.69 -22.87 23.05
CA ARG A 621 5.27 -22.90 22.74
C ARG A 621 4.48 -22.90 24.04
N ASP A 622 3.53 -21.98 24.12
CA ASP A 622 2.57 -21.91 25.22
C ASP A 622 1.14 -21.99 24.64
N PRO A 623 0.42 -23.10 24.86
CA PRO A 623 -0.97 -23.26 24.42
C PRO A 623 -1.95 -22.35 25.15
N ASP A 624 -1.64 -21.91 26.37
CA ASP A 624 -2.56 -21.15 27.22
C ASP A 624 -2.61 -19.67 26.79
N ALA A 625 -1.66 -19.23 25.97
CA ALA A 625 -1.67 -17.93 25.30
C ALA A 625 -2.79 -17.77 24.25
N PHE A 626 -3.48 -18.84 23.85
CA PHE A 626 -4.52 -18.80 22.83
C PHE A 626 -5.93 -18.98 23.42
N LEU A 627 -6.93 -18.42 22.74
CA LEU A 627 -8.32 -18.62 23.10
C LEU A 627 -8.72 -20.12 23.07
N PRO A 628 -9.65 -20.56 23.94
CA PRO A 628 -10.15 -21.94 23.90
C PRO A 628 -10.71 -22.33 22.52
N GLY A 629 -10.20 -23.43 21.97
CA GLY A 629 -10.58 -23.91 20.63
C GLY A 629 -9.68 -23.41 19.49
N TRP A 630 -8.70 -22.55 19.79
CA TRP A 630 -7.70 -22.05 18.86
C TRP A 630 -6.35 -22.79 19.03
N PRO A 631 -5.49 -22.81 17.98
CA PRO A 631 -5.71 -22.26 16.64
C PRO A 631 -6.70 -23.05 15.80
N VAL A 632 -7.30 -22.37 14.81
CA VAL A 632 -8.23 -22.95 13.85
C VAL A 632 -7.49 -23.49 12.64
N THR A 633 -7.96 -24.63 12.14
CA THR A 633 -7.48 -25.26 10.90
C THR A 633 -8.25 -24.72 9.70
N LEU A 634 -7.54 -24.13 8.73
CA LEU A 634 -8.13 -23.65 7.48
C LEU A 634 -7.71 -24.57 6.34
N ASN A 635 -8.68 -25.28 5.75
CA ASN A 635 -8.42 -26.20 4.64
C ASN A 635 -8.10 -25.44 3.36
N SER A 636 -7.21 -26.00 2.55
CA SER A 636 -6.85 -25.47 1.23
C SER A 636 -6.78 -26.60 0.21
N LEU A 637 -7.12 -26.30 -1.05
CA LEU A 637 -6.91 -27.20 -2.17
C LEU A 637 -5.43 -27.45 -2.44
N SER A 638 -4.59 -26.43 -2.20
CA SER A 638 -3.16 -26.45 -2.44
C SER A 638 -2.47 -25.33 -1.64
N PRO A 639 -2.23 -25.53 -0.33
CA PRO A 639 -1.61 -24.49 0.50
C PRO A 639 -0.16 -24.20 0.12
N GLU A 640 0.45 -25.09 -0.67
CA GLU A 640 1.83 -24.96 -1.16
C GLU A 640 1.90 -24.39 -2.59
N LEU A 641 0.80 -23.87 -3.15
CA LEU A 641 0.80 -23.33 -4.53
C LEU A 641 1.76 -22.16 -4.69
N LEU A 642 1.76 -21.27 -3.71
CA LEU A 642 2.73 -20.20 -3.57
C LEU A 642 3.34 -20.33 -2.17
N PRO A 643 4.25 -21.28 -1.93
CA PRO A 643 4.67 -21.66 -0.58
C PRO A 643 5.50 -20.57 0.13
N LEU A 644 5.91 -19.53 -0.63
CA LEU A 644 6.58 -18.32 -0.14
C LEU A 644 5.66 -17.10 -0.09
N VAL A 645 4.43 -17.20 -0.63
CA VAL A 645 3.42 -16.15 -0.67
C VAL A 645 2.11 -16.72 -0.12
N GLU A 646 1.99 -16.61 1.20
CA GLU A 646 0.71 -16.58 1.95
C GLU A 646 -0.19 -17.83 1.88
N PRO A 647 0.16 -18.96 2.51
CA PRO A 647 -0.84 -19.92 2.97
C PRO A 647 -1.85 -19.31 3.96
N GLY A 648 -1.41 -18.32 4.76
CA GLY A 648 -2.21 -17.51 5.67
C GLY A 648 -2.55 -16.15 5.08
N VAL A 649 -3.78 -15.69 5.32
CA VAL A 649 -4.30 -14.39 4.84
C VAL A 649 -4.72 -13.55 6.05
N ASP A 650 -4.65 -12.23 5.92
CA ASP A 650 -5.10 -11.29 6.94
C ASP A 650 -6.56 -11.54 7.33
N ALA A 651 -6.81 -11.66 8.64
CA ALA A 651 -8.15 -11.86 9.18
C ALA A 651 -8.91 -10.54 9.24
N ILE A 652 -10.23 -10.63 9.16
CA ILE A 652 -11.15 -9.54 9.51
C ILE A 652 -12.08 -9.99 10.63
N ILE A 653 -12.50 -9.03 11.45
CA ILE A 653 -13.37 -9.24 12.61
C ILE A 653 -14.66 -8.45 12.39
N ALA A 654 -15.81 -9.10 12.56
CA ALA A 654 -17.11 -8.44 12.46
C ALA A 654 -18.15 -9.19 13.28
N ASP A 655 -19.19 -8.48 13.70
CA ASP A 655 -20.40 -9.12 14.22
C ASP A 655 -21.28 -9.56 13.04
N VAL A 656 -21.27 -10.86 12.73
CA VAL A 656 -22.14 -11.44 11.69
C VAL A 656 -23.29 -12.25 12.26
N ASP A 657 -23.27 -12.51 13.57
CA ASP A 657 -24.38 -13.05 14.35
C ASP A 657 -24.57 -12.25 15.65
N PRO A 658 -25.37 -11.18 15.63
CA PRO A 658 -25.58 -10.32 16.80
C PRO A 658 -26.34 -11.02 17.93
N THR A 659 -26.71 -12.29 17.76
CA THR A 659 -27.32 -13.11 18.81
C THR A 659 -26.30 -13.90 19.64
N SER A 660 -25.04 -14.00 19.18
CA SER A 660 -23.93 -14.61 19.89
C SER A 660 -23.14 -13.54 20.66
N PRO A 661 -22.64 -13.83 21.88
CA PRO A 661 -21.64 -12.97 22.52
C PRO A 661 -20.29 -13.07 21.77
N GLY A 662 -19.55 -11.95 21.75
CA GLY A 662 -18.26 -11.84 21.06
C GLY A 662 -18.38 -11.58 19.56
N LEU A 663 -17.25 -11.32 18.92
CA LEU A 663 -17.17 -11.07 17.49
C LEU A 663 -16.75 -12.33 16.71
N GLU A 664 -17.16 -12.42 15.45
CA GLU A 664 -16.69 -13.47 14.55
C GLU A 664 -15.46 -13.06 13.76
N VAL A 665 -14.66 -14.07 13.40
CA VAL A 665 -13.50 -13.93 12.53
C VAL A 665 -13.82 -14.48 11.15
N ILE A 666 -13.61 -13.70 10.08
CA ILE A 666 -13.75 -14.17 8.70
C ILE A 666 -12.36 -14.32 8.09
N ASN A 667 -12.03 -15.52 7.61
CA ASN A 667 -10.73 -15.78 6.98
C ASN A 667 -10.76 -16.99 6.04
N ASN A 668 -9.74 -17.12 5.20
CA ASN A 668 -9.46 -18.26 4.33
C ASN A 668 -7.96 -18.61 4.37
N SER A 669 -7.63 -19.87 4.05
CA SER A 669 -6.29 -20.17 3.52
C SER A 669 -6.26 -19.85 2.03
N PHE A 670 -5.09 -19.57 1.47
CA PHE A 670 -4.95 -19.44 0.01
C PHE A 670 -5.47 -20.69 -0.70
N ALA A 671 -6.30 -20.51 -1.73
CA ALA A 671 -7.04 -21.58 -2.41
C ALA A 671 -7.93 -22.44 -1.47
N GLY A 672 -8.35 -21.87 -0.35
CA GLY A 672 -9.33 -22.43 0.59
C GLY A 672 -10.66 -21.69 0.55
N ASP A 673 -11.64 -22.21 1.28
CA ASP A 673 -12.95 -21.57 1.41
C ASP A 673 -12.89 -20.38 2.39
N LEU A 674 -13.57 -19.29 2.04
CA LEU A 674 -13.80 -18.18 2.97
C LEU A 674 -14.82 -18.59 4.02
N SER A 675 -14.42 -18.53 5.29
CA SER A 675 -15.15 -19.13 6.40
C SER A 675 -15.40 -18.12 7.50
N VAL A 676 -16.54 -18.26 8.19
CA VAL A 676 -16.85 -17.52 9.42
C VAL A 676 -16.55 -18.41 10.62
N ILE A 677 -15.77 -17.90 11.56
CA ILE A 677 -15.25 -18.61 12.73
C ILE A 677 -15.79 -17.91 13.98
N ALA A 678 -16.45 -18.67 14.87
CA ALA A 678 -16.92 -18.16 16.16
C ALA A 678 -15.78 -18.04 17.16
N GLY A 679 -15.97 -17.27 18.24
CA GLY A 679 -14.93 -17.06 19.24
C GLY A 679 -14.39 -18.32 19.93
N ASN A 680 -15.15 -19.41 19.93
CA ASN A 680 -14.73 -20.72 20.41
C ASN A 680 -13.92 -21.56 19.39
N GLY A 681 -13.52 -20.97 18.26
CA GLY A 681 -12.74 -21.60 17.20
C GLY A 681 -13.53 -22.51 16.25
N SER A 682 -14.86 -22.61 16.38
CA SER A 682 -15.67 -23.42 15.47
C SER A 682 -16.06 -22.66 14.19
N VAL A 683 -15.96 -23.32 13.04
CA VAL A 683 -16.45 -22.79 11.76
C VAL A 683 -17.98 -22.82 11.74
N ARG A 684 -18.61 -21.65 11.62
CA ARG A 684 -20.07 -21.48 11.57
C ARG A 684 -20.64 -21.89 10.22
N TYR A 685 -20.07 -21.35 9.15
CA TYR A 685 -20.39 -21.65 7.75
C TYR A 685 -19.29 -21.13 6.82
N THR A 686 -19.36 -21.52 5.55
CA THR A 686 -18.48 -21.05 4.48
C THR A 686 -19.29 -20.25 3.46
N TYR A 687 -18.69 -19.19 2.92
CA TYR A 687 -19.28 -18.40 1.85
C TYR A 687 -19.38 -19.21 0.57
N GLN A 688 -20.44 -18.95 -0.22
CA GLN A 688 -20.66 -19.65 -1.49
C GLN A 688 -19.55 -19.36 -2.50
N SER A 689 -19.00 -20.40 -3.12
CA SER A 689 -17.96 -20.29 -4.16
C SER A 689 -18.48 -20.51 -5.58
N ALA A 690 -19.63 -21.16 -5.77
CA ALA A 690 -20.22 -21.42 -7.08
C ALA A 690 -21.00 -20.19 -7.61
N ALA A 691 -20.37 -19.42 -8.49
CA ALA A 691 -20.94 -18.21 -9.09
C ALA A 691 -21.95 -18.55 -10.19
N SER A 692 -23.12 -17.89 -10.17
CA SER A 692 -24.14 -18.00 -11.22
C SER A 692 -24.97 -16.72 -11.47
N GLY A 693 -24.66 -15.62 -10.76
CA GLY A 693 -25.56 -14.46 -10.63
C GLY A 693 -25.03 -13.09 -11.07
N GLY A 694 -23.76 -12.98 -11.48
CA GLY A 694 -23.16 -11.72 -11.95
C GLY A 694 -23.43 -11.49 -13.44
N ALA A 695 -23.68 -10.24 -13.85
CA ALA A 695 -23.79 -9.91 -15.26
C ALA A 695 -22.44 -10.20 -15.95
N SER A 696 -22.44 -11.09 -16.95
CA SER A 696 -21.31 -11.34 -17.88
C SER A 696 -20.23 -12.35 -17.46
N LEU A 697 -20.44 -13.16 -16.40
CA LEU A 697 -19.46 -14.20 -16.00
C LEU A 697 -19.85 -15.60 -16.49
N SER A 698 -18.84 -16.42 -16.81
CA SER A 698 -19.03 -17.88 -16.98
C SER A 698 -19.42 -18.50 -15.64
N PRO A 699 -20.50 -19.32 -15.57
CA PRO A 699 -20.84 -20.02 -14.33
C PRO A 699 -19.71 -20.96 -13.91
N GLY A 700 -19.29 -20.91 -12.64
CA GLY A 700 -18.15 -21.69 -12.18
C GLY A 700 -17.81 -21.48 -10.71
N THR A 701 -16.89 -22.30 -10.19
CA THR A 701 -16.34 -22.13 -8.84
C THR A 701 -15.28 -21.05 -8.86
N VAL A 702 -15.38 -20.09 -7.94
CA VAL A 702 -14.33 -19.10 -7.68
C VAL A 702 -13.47 -19.56 -6.52
N VAL A 703 -12.16 -19.52 -6.73
CA VAL A 703 -11.13 -19.87 -5.76
C VAL A 703 -10.61 -18.58 -5.13
N GLN A 704 -10.54 -18.59 -3.80
CA GLN A 704 -10.05 -17.45 -3.02
C GLN A 704 -8.53 -17.35 -3.12
N THR A 705 -8.00 -16.15 -3.35
CA THR A 705 -6.56 -15.90 -3.38
C THR A 705 -6.11 -15.10 -2.15
N ALA A 706 -4.96 -14.44 -2.22
CA ALA A 706 -4.27 -13.75 -1.12
C ALA A 706 -4.87 -12.38 -0.76
N GLU A 707 -5.95 -11.94 -1.42
CA GLU A 707 -6.60 -10.66 -1.11
C GLU A 707 -7.17 -10.64 0.30
N HIS A 708 -7.37 -9.48 0.90
CA HIS A 708 -8.03 -9.39 2.20
C HIS A 708 -9.50 -9.01 2.00
N ALA A 709 -10.37 -9.55 2.84
CA ALA A 709 -11.80 -9.23 2.77
C ALA A 709 -12.07 -7.84 3.37
N ALA A 710 -13.20 -7.25 2.98
CA ALA A 710 -13.76 -6.05 3.61
C ALA A 710 -15.22 -6.32 3.99
N VAL A 711 -15.71 -5.65 5.03
CA VAL A 711 -17.08 -5.77 5.53
C VAL A 711 -17.75 -4.40 5.53
N GLY A 712 -19.01 -4.33 5.12
CA GLY A 712 -19.79 -3.10 5.23
C GLY A 712 -21.25 -3.26 4.82
N ASP A 713 -22.10 -2.38 5.30
CA ASP A 713 -23.47 -2.19 4.83
C ASP A 713 -23.51 -1.26 3.62
N VAL A 714 -23.40 -1.87 2.44
CA VAL A 714 -23.43 -1.16 1.16
C VAL A 714 -24.78 -0.49 0.85
N THR A 715 -25.85 -0.82 1.59
CA THR A 715 -27.22 -0.33 1.33
C THR A 715 -27.73 0.70 2.36
N GLY A 716 -27.09 0.81 3.52
CA GLY A 716 -27.59 1.58 4.67
C GLY A 716 -28.84 0.98 5.32
N ALA A 717 -29.12 -0.30 5.10
CA ALA A 717 -30.30 -1.00 5.62
C ALA A 717 -30.04 -1.76 6.94
N GLY A 718 -28.85 -1.64 7.51
CA GLY A 718 -28.37 -2.36 8.70
C GLY A 718 -27.95 -3.81 8.42
N THR A 719 -27.71 -4.19 7.16
CA THR A 719 -27.28 -5.56 6.80
C THR A 719 -25.88 -5.53 6.20
N THR A 720 -24.92 -6.10 6.92
CA THR A 720 -23.53 -6.17 6.46
C THR A 720 -23.33 -7.18 5.33
N SER A 721 -22.35 -6.87 4.49
CA SER A 721 -21.90 -7.68 3.36
C SER A 721 -20.38 -7.83 3.40
N VAL A 722 -19.88 -8.92 2.81
CA VAL A 722 -18.45 -9.22 2.73
C VAL A 722 -18.01 -9.18 1.28
N PHE A 723 -16.85 -8.56 1.00
CA PHE A 723 -16.29 -8.45 -0.34
C PHE A 723 -14.83 -8.90 -0.39
N LYS A 724 -14.45 -9.61 -1.45
CA LYS A 724 -13.08 -10.13 -1.62
C LYS A 724 -12.78 -10.49 -3.07
N GLY A 725 -11.54 -10.27 -3.51
CA GLY A 725 -11.03 -10.74 -4.81
C GLY A 725 -10.98 -12.27 -4.93
N GLY A 726 -10.90 -12.78 -6.16
CA GLY A 726 -10.81 -14.20 -6.45
C GLY A 726 -10.57 -14.51 -7.92
N VAL A 727 -10.31 -15.78 -8.22
CA VAL A 727 -10.16 -16.26 -9.60
C VAL A 727 -11.02 -17.48 -9.87
N PRO A 728 -11.69 -17.57 -11.03
CA PRO A 728 -12.44 -18.74 -11.42
C PRO A 728 -11.48 -19.91 -11.71
N VAL A 729 -11.96 -21.15 -11.56
CA VAL A 729 -11.15 -22.37 -11.78
C VAL A 729 -10.53 -22.43 -13.18
N GLU A 730 -11.16 -21.83 -14.19
CA GLU A 730 -10.65 -21.68 -15.55
C GLU A 730 -9.29 -20.98 -15.60
N GLN A 731 -9.04 -20.02 -14.70
CA GLN A 731 -7.74 -19.38 -14.61
C GLN A 731 -6.68 -20.36 -14.08
N LEU A 732 -7.01 -21.19 -13.09
CA LEU A 732 -6.11 -22.24 -12.61
C LEU A 732 -5.81 -23.27 -13.72
N VAL A 733 -6.79 -23.54 -14.59
CA VAL A 733 -6.58 -24.40 -15.75
C VAL A 733 -5.57 -23.80 -16.74
N ASN A 734 -5.58 -22.48 -16.98
CA ASN A 734 -4.57 -21.84 -17.84
C ASN A 734 -3.15 -22.01 -17.32
N LEU A 735 -2.98 -22.07 -16.00
CA LEU A 735 -1.68 -22.35 -15.37
C LEU A 735 -1.19 -23.80 -15.60
N LEU A 736 -2.03 -24.71 -16.13
CA LEU A 736 -1.64 -26.08 -16.47
C LEU A 736 -1.61 -26.33 -17.98
N LEU A 737 -2.61 -25.80 -18.68
CA LEU A 737 -2.81 -25.93 -20.11
C LEU A 737 -2.14 -24.78 -20.85
N VAL A 738 -0.85 -24.62 -20.56
CA VAL A 738 -0.01 -23.58 -21.14
C VAL A 738 -0.13 -23.55 -22.66
N GLY A 739 -0.34 -22.36 -23.21
CA GLY A 739 -0.54 -22.14 -24.64
C GLY A 739 -1.87 -22.62 -25.22
N GLN A 740 -2.87 -23.03 -24.42
CA GLN A 740 -4.22 -23.35 -24.94
C GLN A 740 -5.19 -22.16 -24.97
N ASN A 741 -4.93 -21.12 -24.17
CA ASN A 741 -5.72 -19.89 -24.05
C ASN A 741 -7.20 -20.16 -23.72
N VAL A 742 -7.44 -20.77 -22.56
CA VAL A 742 -8.81 -20.97 -22.03
C VAL A 742 -9.36 -19.60 -21.59
N PRO A 743 -10.56 -19.18 -22.03
CA PRO A 743 -11.13 -17.91 -21.58
C PRO A 743 -11.41 -17.90 -20.07
N PHE A 744 -11.05 -16.79 -19.42
CA PHE A 744 -11.28 -16.57 -17.98
C PHE A 744 -11.42 -15.06 -17.70
N GLN A 745 -11.82 -14.71 -16.48
CA GLN A 745 -11.90 -13.34 -15.97
C GLN A 745 -11.39 -13.34 -14.53
N HIS A 746 -10.68 -12.29 -14.10
CA HIS A 746 -10.49 -12.04 -12.67
C HIS A 746 -11.79 -11.52 -12.08
N VAL A 747 -12.06 -11.74 -10.79
CA VAL A 747 -13.33 -11.33 -10.18
C VAL A 747 -13.17 -10.76 -8.78
N ILE A 748 -14.04 -9.80 -8.46
CA ILE A 748 -14.36 -9.42 -7.08
C ILE A 748 -15.74 -9.98 -6.72
N GLN A 749 -15.84 -10.56 -5.52
CA GLN A 749 -17.02 -11.25 -5.01
C GLN A 749 -17.69 -10.41 -3.92
N GLY A 750 -18.99 -10.67 -3.70
CA GLY A 750 -19.80 -9.99 -2.69
C GLY A 750 -20.87 -10.92 -2.12
N TRP A 751 -20.93 -11.05 -0.80
CA TRP A 751 -21.86 -11.92 -0.09
C TRP A 751 -22.62 -11.18 1.00
N ASN A 752 -23.83 -11.64 1.30
CA ASN A 752 -24.48 -11.30 2.55
C ASN A 752 -23.68 -11.91 3.71
N ALA A 753 -23.27 -11.08 4.67
CA ALA A 753 -22.33 -11.48 5.71
C ALA A 753 -22.88 -12.66 6.54
N ALA A 754 -24.13 -12.58 6.98
CA ALA A 754 -24.76 -13.53 7.91
C ALA A 754 -25.15 -14.88 7.28
N THR A 755 -25.49 -14.91 5.99
CA THR A 755 -26.02 -16.13 5.33
C THR A 755 -25.01 -16.84 4.44
N GLY A 756 -23.92 -16.18 4.09
CA GLY A 756 -22.92 -16.71 3.16
C GLY A 756 -23.36 -16.73 1.69
N ALA A 757 -24.54 -16.20 1.37
CA ALA A 757 -25.09 -16.19 0.01
C ALA A 757 -24.56 -15.03 -0.82
N TYR A 758 -24.33 -15.25 -2.12
CA TYR A 758 -23.97 -14.17 -3.03
C TYR A 758 -25.02 -13.06 -3.07
N LEU A 759 -24.57 -11.82 -3.14
CA LEU A 759 -25.43 -10.67 -3.40
C LEU A 759 -25.93 -10.68 -4.86
N PRO A 760 -27.15 -10.17 -5.14
CA PRO A 760 -27.62 -9.98 -6.51
C PRO A 760 -26.68 -9.10 -7.32
N GLY A 761 -26.31 -9.53 -8.53
CA GLY A 761 -25.39 -8.78 -9.41
C GLY A 761 -23.90 -9.06 -9.19
N TRP A 762 -23.57 -9.88 -8.19
CA TRP A 762 -22.21 -10.32 -7.87
C TRP A 762 -21.97 -11.79 -8.28
N PRO A 763 -20.72 -12.20 -8.58
CA PRO A 763 -19.48 -11.41 -8.61
C PRO A 763 -19.36 -10.46 -9.81
N ARG A 764 -18.33 -9.60 -9.81
CA ARG A 764 -17.98 -8.63 -10.87
C ARG A 764 -16.62 -8.95 -11.47
N ALA A 765 -16.49 -8.79 -12.79
CA ALA A 765 -15.22 -8.95 -13.47
C ALA A 765 -14.25 -7.82 -13.12
N MET A 766 -12.97 -8.17 -12.99
CA MET A 766 -11.83 -7.28 -12.80
C MET A 766 -10.84 -7.50 -13.96
N ASP A 767 -10.08 -6.47 -14.28
CA ASP A 767 -9.12 -6.48 -15.40
C ASP A 767 -7.86 -7.33 -15.14
N ASP A 768 -7.39 -7.44 -13.90
CA ASP A 768 -6.23 -8.28 -13.52
C ASP A 768 -6.31 -8.72 -12.05
N TYR A 769 -5.29 -9.44 -11.57
CA TYR A 769 -5.16 -9.93 -10.19
C TYR A 769 -5.29 -8.83 -9.14
N GLN A 770 -5.88 -9.15 -7.98
CA GLN A 770 -6.06 -8.23 -6.85
C GLN A 770 -5.14 -8.56 -5.67
N ILE A 771 -3.99 -9.19 -5.93
CA ILE A 771 -3.09 -9.76 -4.91
C ILE A 771 -2.59 -8.68 -3.93
N PHE A 772 -2.58 -8.99 -2.63
CA PHE A 772 -2.17 -8.12 -1.50
C PHE A 772 -3.00 -6.86 -1.26
N THR A 773 -4.17 -6.73 -1.90
CA THR A 773 -5.08 -5.60 -1.65
C THR A 773 -6.37 -6.05 -0.96
N SER A 774 -7.16 -5.06 -0.54
CA SER A 774 -8.53 -5.23 -0.07
C SER A 774 -9.41 -4.12 -0.65
N PRO A 775 -10.73 -4.32 -0.76
CA PRO A 775 -11.62 -3.23 -1.06
C PRO A 775 -11.69 -2.20 0.07
N ALA A 776 -12.06 -0.97 -0.26
CA ALA A 776 -12.66 -0.01 0.66
C ALA A 776 -14.17 0.07 0.40
N ILE A 777 -14.95 0.54 1.37
CA ILE A 777 -16.39 0.72 1.26
C ILE A 777 -16.74 2.14 1.70
N ALA A 778 -17.21 2.95 0.76
CA ALA A 778 -17.55 4.35 0.97
C ALA A 778 -18.55 4.80 -0.10
N ASN A 779 -19.34 5.83 0.20
CA ASN A 779 -20.19 6.50 -0.78
C ASN A 779 -19.34 7.46 -1.61
N VAL A 780 -19.10 7.12 -2.88
CA VAL A 780 -18.34 7.94 -3.83
C VAL A 780 -19.16 8.31 -5.06
N GLY A 781 -20.32 7.67 -5.25
CA GLY A 781 -21.23 7.93 -6.36
C GLY A 781 -22.23 9.06 -6.11
N GLY A 782 -22.27 9.64 -4.90
CA GLY A 782 -23.20 10.72 -4.51
C GLY A 782 -24.65 10.26 -4.27
N ALA A 783 -24.93 8.96 -4.40
CA ALA A 783 -26.18 8.34 -3.98
C ALA A 783 -26.17 8.08 -2.46
N SER A 784 -27.21 7.45 -1.89
CA SER A 784 -27.15 6.99 -0.49
C SER A 784 -26.44 5.64 -0.33
N ASP A 785 -26.27 4.91 -1.43
CA ASP A 785 -25.60 3.61 -1.42
C ASP A 785 -24.08 3.81 -1.27
N ARG A 786 -23.40 2.80 -0.72
CA ARG A 786 -21.94 2.80 -0.59
C ARG A 786 -21.34 1.84 -1.63
N GLU A 787 -20.30 2.30 -2.30
CA GLU A 787 -19.60 1.54 -3.31
C GLU A 787 -18.44 0.74 -2.70
N VAL A 788 -18.22 -0.44 -3.29
CA VAL A 788 -17.04 -1.26 -3.08
C VAL A 788 -15.96 -0.77 -4.03
N ILE A 789 -14.94 -0.12 -3.48
CA ILE A 789 -13.84 0.51 -4.22
C ILE A 789 -12.67 -0.47 -4.26
N ALA A 790 -12.25 -0.87 -5.45
CA ALA A 790 -11.20 -1.88 -5.62
C ALA A 790 -10.30 -1.61 -6.82
N GLY A 791 -8.98 -1.69 -6.59
CA GLY A 791 -7.96 -1.70 -7.63
C GLY A 791 -7.55 -3.14 -8.01
N SER A 792 -6.67 -3.23 -9.00
CA SER A 792 -6.15 -4.47 -9.57
C SER A 792 -4.69 -4.30 -10.04
N GLY A 793 -4.11 -5.38 -10.54
CA GLY A 793 -2.80 -5.48 -11.20
C GLY A 793 -2.58 -4.54 -12.38
N LEU A 794 -3.65 -4.02 -12.98
CA LEU A 794 -3.57 -3.20 -14.19
C LEU A 794 -3.70 -1.71 -13.86
N TYR A 795 -4.68 -0.99 -14.43
CA TYR A 795 -4.67 0.49 -14.46
C TYR A 795 -5.92 1.13 -13.87
N LEU A 796 -6.91 0.34 -13.44
CA LEU A 796 -8.25 0.82 -13.15
C LEU A 796 -8.56 0.72 -11.65
N LEU A 797 -9.12 1.81 -11.11
CA LEU A 797 -9.78 1.80 -9.81
C LEU A 797 -11.29 1.78 -10.03
N HIS A 798 -11.93 0.67 -9.65
CA HIS A 798 -13.36 0.47 -9.78
C HIS A 798 -14.12 0.91 -8.51
N ALA A 799 -15.39 1.26 -8.67
CA ALA A 799 -16.34 1.53 -7.58
C ALA A 799 -17.70 0.93 -7.93
N PHE A 800 -18.02 -0.23 -7.33
CA PHE A 800 -19.26 -0.96 -7.60
C PHE A 800 -20.28 -0.76 -6.48
N GLY A 801 -21.49 -0.29 -6.81
CA GLY A 801 -22.60 -0.20 -5.86
C GLY A 801 -23.21 -1.57 -5.53
N PRO A 802 -24.26 -1.63 -4.68
CA PRO A 802 -24.86 -2.87 -4.19
C PRO A 802 -25.36 -3.82 -5.29
N SER A 803 -25.88 -3.27 -6.39
CA SER A 803 -26.33 -4.03 -7.56
C SER A 803 -25.19 -4.54 -8.45
N GLY A 804 -23.95 -4.21 -8.11
CA GLY A 804 -22.76 -4.40 -8.91
C GLY A 804 -22.55 -3.33 -9.98
N ALA A 805 -23.48 -2.39 -10.18
CA ALA A 805 -23.29 -1.31 -11.16
C ALA A 805 -22.11 -0.40 -10.78
N GLU A 806 -21.32 0.00 -11.78
CA GLU A 806 -20.23 0.97 -11.60
C GLU A 806 -20.82 2.36 -11.31
N ALA A 807 -20.23 3.09 -10.35
CA ALA A 807 -20.61 4.46 -10.05
C ALA A 807 -20.30 5.43 -11.21
N ALA A 808 -20.95 6.59 -11.19
CA ALA A 808 -20.68 7.64 -12.17
C ALA A 808 -19.21 8.11 -12.06
N ASN A 809 -18.59 8.44 -13.19
CA ASN A 809 -17.19 8.88 -13.27
C ASN A 809 -16.14 7.81 -12.87
N PHE A 810 -16.56 6.55 -12.73
CA PHE A 810 -15.70 5.38 -12.57
C PHE A 810 -15.72 4.51 -13.84
N PRO A 811 -14.67 3.69 -14.07
CA PRO A 811 -13.45 3.56 -13.25
C PRO A 811 -12.50 4.76 -13.38
N LYS A 812 -11.68 5.01 -12.34
CA LYS A 812 -10.55 5.96 -12.44
C LYS A 812 -9.38 5.29 -13.16
N PHE A 813 -8.68 6.06 -14.00
CA PHE A 813 -7.53 5.58 -14.75
C PHE A 813 -6.21 6.04 -14.10
N THR A 814 -5.35 5.10 -13.75
CA THR A 814 -4.11 5.36 -12.98
C THR A 814 -2.83 4.96 -13.73
N GLY A 815 -2.96 4.17 -14.81
CA GLY A 815 -1.86 3.76 -15.66
C GLY A 815 -0.91 2.71 -15.07
N GLY A 816 -1.11 2.25 -13.84
CA GLY A 816 -0.23 1.29 -13.20
C GLY A 816 -0.85 0.58 -11.98
N TRP A 817 -0.13 -0.41 -11.44
CA TRP A 817 -0.70 -1.38 -10.50
C TRP A 817 -1.11 -0.73 -9.17
N LEU A 818 -2.38 -0.86 -8.80
CA LEU A 818 -2.96 -0.46 -7.51
C LEU A 818 -2.92 -1.61 -6.51
N SER A 819 -1.88 -1.66 -5.68
CA SER A 819 -1.78 -2.64 -4.58
C SER A 819 -2.22 -2.07 -3.22
N GLY A 820 -2.16 -0.75 -3.03
CA GLY A 820 -2.67 -0.09 -1.83
C GLY A 820 -4.21 -0.04 -1.79
N VAL A 821 -4.77 0.04 -0.59
CA VAL A 821 -6.21 0.24 -0.37
C VAL A 821 -6.53 1.72 -0.46
N THR A 822 -7.62 2.06 -1.15
CA THR A 822 -8.09 3.45 -1.26
C THR A 822 -8.47 3.97 0.12
N ALA A 823 -7.97 5.15 0.47
CA ALA A 823 -8.38 5.87 1.68
C ALA A 823 -9.43 6.92 1.32
N THR A 824 -10.41 7.15 2.21
CA THR A 824 -11.47 8.14 2.01
C THR A 824 -11.60 9.09 3.20
N GLY A 825 -11.87 10.36 2.90
CA GLY A 825 -12.00 11.42 3.91
C GLY A 825 -12.03 12.82 3.29
N ASP A 826 -12.53 13.79 4.05
CA ASP A 826 -12.56 15.22 3.71
C ASP A 826 -11.19 15.84 4.01
N ILE A 827 -10.35 15.96 2.98
CA ILE A 827 -8.95 16.36 3.19
C ILE A 827 -8.76 17.87 3.26
N ASP A 828 -9.70 18.66 2.76
CA ASP A 828 -9.61 20.13 2.72
C ASP A 828 -10.63 20.85 3.61
N GLY A 829 -11.54 20.09 4.24
CA GLY A 829 -12.53 20.55 5.20
C GLY A 829 -13.73 21.24 4.55
N ASP A 830 -13.97 21.04 3.25
CA ASP A 830 -15.06 21.67 2.51
C ASP A 830 -16.41 20.93 2.63
N GLY A 831 -16.41 19.72 3.22
CA GLY A 831 -17.56 18.84 3.41
C GLY A 831 -17.81 17.85 2.28
N GLY A 832 -17.03 17.90 1.21
CA GLY A 832 -16.91 16.90 0.15
C GLY A 832 -16.08 15.70 0.62
N LEU A 833 -16.34 14.54 0.02
CA LEU A 833 -15.49 13.37 0.24
C LEU A 833 -14.44 13.28 -0.87
N GLU A 834 -13.17 13.15 -0.47
CA GLU A 834 -12.09 12.79 -1.39
C GLU A 834 -11.71 11.33 -1.21
N ILE A 835 -11.12 10.78 -2.29
CA ILE A 835 -10.48 9.48 -2.26
C ILE A 835 -9.01 9.59 -2.68
N ALA A 836 -8.14 8.86 -1.99
CA ALA A 836 -6.71 8.86 -2.22
C ALA A 836 -6.20 7.44 -2.47
N ASN A 837 -5.39 7.26 -3.52
CA ASN A 837 -4.67 6.01 -3.79
C ASN A 837 -3.40 6.30 -4.61
N TRP A 838 -2.52 5.33 -4.75
CA TRP A 838 -1.29 5.45 -5.54
C TRP A 838 -0.88 4.12 -6.16
N THR A 839 -0.08 4.20 -7.21
CA THR A 839 0.36 3.03 -7.95
C THR A 839 1.74 2.58 -7.52
N ARG A 840 2.05 1.32 -7.81
CA ARG A 840 3.34 0.69 -7.57
C ARG A 840 4.50 1.37 -8.32
N GLU A 841 4.21 2.06 -9.41
CA GLU A 841 5.18 2.83 -10.20
C GLU A 841 5.51 4.17 -9.53
N GLY A 842 4.67 4.62 -8.58
CA GLY A 842 4.90 5.82 -7.76
C GLY A 842 4.07 7.04 -8.15
N ASN A 843 2.93 6.85 -8.82
CA ASN A 843 1.96 7.92 -9.07
C ASN A 843 0.92 7.95 -7.95
N MET A 844 0.80 9.07 -7.26
CA MET A 844 -0.15 9.29 -6.17
C MET A 844 -1.26 10.23 -6.61
N PHE A 845 -2.50 9.86 -6.31
CA PHE A 845 -3.70 10.50 -6.77
C PHE A 845 -4.62 10.83 -5.61
N VAL A 846 -5.31 11.96 -5.75
CA VAL A 846 -6.45 12.34 -4.93
C VAL A 846 -7.53 12.83 -5.87
N TRP A 847 -8.74 12.34 -5.70
CA TRP A 847 -9.90 12.74 -6.49
C TRP A 847 -11.00 13.29 -5.60
N ASP A 848 -11.62 14.36 -6.08
CA ASP A 848 -12.89 14.87 -5.56
C ASP A 848 -13.99 13.92 -5.97
N THR A 849 -14.93 13.63 -5.07
CA THR A 849 -16.14 12.87 -5.38
C THR A 849 -17.37 13.75 -5.34
N ASP A 850 -18.47 13.26 -5.91
CA ASP A 850 -19.77 13.95 -5.86
C ASP A 850 -20.52 13.70 -4.54
N ALA A 851 -19.90 12.99 -3.59
CA ALA A 851 -20.51 12.57 -2.34
C ALA A 851 -20.12 13.50 -1.17
N PRO A 852 -21.04 13.75 -0.22
CA PRO A 852 -20.67 14.42 1.02
C PRO A 852 -19.77 13.53 1.88
N ALA A 853 -18.86 14.15 2.65
CA ALA A 853 -18.03 13.44 3.62
C ALA A 853 -18.86 12.71 4.68
N CYS A 854 -19.92 13.37 5.17
CA CYS A 854 -20.77 12.86 6.24
C CYS A 854 -22.03 12.13 5.73
N GLY A 855 -22.52 11.18 6.54
CA GLY A 855 -23.82 10.52 6.32
C GLY A 855 -23.78 9.28 5.44
N GLY A 856 -22.60 8.67 5.24
CA GLY A 856 -22.47 7.40 4.52
C GLY A 856 -21.05 6.85 4.35
N ASN A 857 -20.03 7.47 4.96
CA ASN A 857 -18.62 7.07 4.85
C ASN A 857 -18.07 6.54 6.19
N ASP A 858 -18.87 5.68 6.81
CA ASP A 858 -18.68 5.07 8.13
C ASP A 858 -18.47 3.55 8.07
N GLU A 859 -18.27 3.01 6.86
CA GLU A 859 -18.32 1.56 6.60
C GLU A 859 -16.95 0.88 6.61
N TRP A 860 -16.07 1.18 5.66
CA TRP A 860 -14.70 0.62 5.58
C TRP A 860 -13.79 1.57 4.79
N TRP A 861 -13.46 2.73 5.37
CA TRP A 861 -12.90 3.89 4.66
C TRP A 861 -11.40 3.78 4.33
N GLY A 862 -10.74 2.67 4.65
CA GLY A 862 -9.33 2.49 4.35
C GLY A 862 -8.80 1.09 4.59
N PHE A 863 -7.47 0.98 4.56
CA PHE A 863 -6.78 -0.28 4.84
C PHE A 863 -7.20 -0.82 6.21
N ARG A 864 -7.54 -2.11 6.29
CA ARG A 864 -7.90 -2.77 7.56
C ARG A 864 -8.96 -2.01 8.37
N HIS A 865 -9.96 -1.45 7.67
CA HIS A 865 -11.11 -0.70 8.19
C HIS A 865 -10.79 0.73 8.66
N ASP A 866 -9.88 0.88 9.61
CA ASP A 866 -9.75 2.10 10.41
C ASP A 866 -8.31 2.60 10.52
N ASP A 867 -8.10 3.71 11.24
CA ASP A 867 -6.79 4.36 11.38
C ASP A 867 -5.84 3.57 12.28
N PHE A 868 -6.37 2.66 13.10
CA PHE A 868 -5.58 1.78 13.97
C PHE A 868 -5.11 0.50 13.27
N ASN A 869 -5.49 0.28 12.00
CA ASN A 869 -5.30 -0.97 11.26
C ASN A 869 -6.00 -2.18 11.92
N SER A 870 -7.07 -1.98 12.70
CA SER A 870 -7.61 -3.03 13.58
C SER A 870 -8.12 -4.26 12.82
N GLY A 871 -8.56 -4.10 11.57
CA GLY A 871 -9.27 -5.14 10.82
C GLY A 871 -10.63 -5.50 11.42
N ARG A 872 -11.20 -4.66 12.29
CA ARG A 872 -12.46 -4.87 13.00
C ARG A 872 -13.53 -3.90 12.51
N TYR A 873 -14.55 -4.42 11.84
CA TYR A 873 -15.69 -3.62 11.41
C TYR A 873 -16.42 -2.98 12.60
N GLY A 874 -16.84 -1.72 12.43
CA GLY A 874 -17.55 -0.94 13.45
C GLY A 874 -16.68 -0.46 14.62
N ASN A 875 -15.35 -0.58 14.49
CA ASN A 875 -14.43 0.04 15.43
C ASN A 875 -14.28 1.52 15.06
N ASP A 876 -14.63 2.41 15.99
CA ASP A 876 -14.37 3.84 15.86
C ASP A 876 -13.01 4.19 16.46
N THR A 877 -12.23 4.95 15.70
CA THR A 877 -10.85 5.34 15.99
C THR A 877 -10.57 6.80 15.69
N ARG A 878 -11.55 7.53 15.12
CA ARG A 878 -11.35 8.90 14.67
C ARG A 878 -11.72 9.85 15.79
N PRO A 879 -10.77 10.66 16.29
CA PRO A 879 -11.08 11.55 17.39
C PRO A 879 -11.95 12.74 16.95
N PRO A 880 -12.62 13.40 17.92
CA PRO A 880 -13.31 14.67 17.71
C PRO A 880 -12.42 15.76 17.13
N ARG A 881 -12.98 16.57 16.23
CA ARG A 881 -12.30 17.75 15.72
C ARG A 881 -12.01 18.73 16.84
N VAL A 882 -10.90 19.46 16.70
CA VAL A 882 -10.55 20.55 17.61
C VAL A 882 -11.65 21.62 17.69
N ILE A 883 -11.81 22.21 18.88
CA ILE A 883 -12.61 23.43 19.05
C ILE A 883 -11.69 24.63 18.90
N THR A 884 -11.90 25.46 17.87
CA THR A 884 -10.98 26.56 17.53
C THR A 884 -11.48 27.95 17.90
N ASP A 885 -12.73 28.07 18.37
CA ASP A 885 -13.43 29.33 18.56
C ASP A 885 -13.96 29.58 19.97
N ILE A 886 -13.45 28.86 20.99
CA ILE A 886 -13.92 29.08 22.37
C ILE A 886 -13.61 30.51 22.82
N SER A 887 -14.62 31.18 23.37
CA SER A 887 -14.54 32.57 23.83
C SER A 887 -15.33 32.78 25.12
N SER A 888 -14.94 33.80 25.90
CA SER A 888 -15.65 34.19 27.13
C SER A 888 -16.40 35.51 26.95
N THR A 889 -17.60 35.61 27.52
CA THR A 889 -18.38 36.85 27.55
C THR A 889 -19.09 37.03 28.90
N GLY A 890 -19.51 38.27 29.20
CA GLY A 890 -20.38 38.56 30.35
C GLY A 890 -19.75 38.35 31.73
N ALA A 891 -18.42 38.42 31.85
CA ALA A 891 -17.71 38.28 33.11
C ALA A 891 -18.20 39.34 34.14
N THR A 892 -18.71 38.87 35.28
CA THR A 892 -19.22 39.72 36.38
C THR A 892 -18.81 39.15 37.73
N SER A 893 -18.58 40.01 38.73
CA SER A 893 -18.27 39.55 40.09
C SER A 893 -19.45 38.80 40.70
N ALA A 894 -19.21 37.59 41.20
CA ALA A 894 -20.20 36.75 41.90
C ALA A 894 -20.13 36.90 43.44
N GLY A 895 -19.25 37.77 43.94
CA GLY A 895 -18.95 37.90 45.37
C GLY A 895 -18.02 36.80 45.90
N GLY A 896 -17.35 37.07 47.02
CA GLY A 896 -16.42 36.11 47.64
C GLY A 896 -15.16 35.81 46.83
N GLY A 897 -14.77 36.70 45.90
CA GLY A 897 -13.61 36.51 45.02
C GLY A 897 -13.90 35.63 43.79
N ASN A 898 -15.16 35.36 43.47
CA ASN A 898 -15.57 34.54 42.32
C ASN A 898 -16.09 35.39 41.15
N ILE A 899 -16.05 34.82 39.94
CA ILE A 899 -16.52 35.42 38.69
C ILE A 899 -17.57 34.52 38.06
N ASN A 900 -18.68 35.11 37.61
CA ASN A 900 -19.66 34.48 36.71
C ASN A 900 -19.34 34.89 35.27
N LEU A 901 -19.28 33.93 34.35
CA LEU A 901 -19.08 34.17 32.92
C LEU A 901 -19.86 33.18 32.07
N SER A 902 -20.01 33.49 30.77
CA SER A 902 -20.52 32.58 29.76
C SER A 902 -19.42 32.25 28.74
N LEU A 903 -19.21 30.97 28.49
CA LEU A 903 -18.35 30.46 27.43
C LEU A 903 -19.18 30.12 26.20
N HIS A 904 -18.65 30.38 25.01
CA HIS A 904 -19.28 30.11 23.72
C HIS A 904 -18.29 29.46 22.78
N TRP A 905 -18.74 28.47 22.01
CA TRP A 905 -17.97 27.78 20.97
C TRP A 905 -18.92 27.17 19.93
N THR A 906 -18.36 26.63 18.86
CA THR A 906 -19.08 25.80 17.90
C THR A 906 -18.86 24.33 18.21
N ALA A 907 -19.94 23.53 18.28
CA ALA A 907 -19.85 22.09 18.50
C ALA A 907 -19.01 21.44 17.38
N PRO A 908 -17.92 20.71 17.71
CA PRO A 908 -17.10 20.05 16.70
C PRO A 908 -17.79 18.79 16.18
N GLY A 909 -17.25 18.22 15.11
CA GLY A 909 -17.57 16.84 14.73
C GLY A 909 -17.02 15.84 15.75
N GLU A 910 -17.65 14.67 15.78
CA GLU A 910 -17.31 13.49 16.57
C GLU A 910 -16.23 12.67 15.87
N ASP A 911 -16.46 12.29 14.61
CA ASP A 911 -15.48 11.58 13.78
C ASP A 911 -14.98 12.56 12.72
N ALA A 912 -13.85 13.22 12.99
CA ALA A 912 -13.40 14.38 12.22
C ALA A 912 -14.52 15.44 12.12
N ALA A 913 -15.06 15.72 10.93
CA ALA A 913 -16.08 16.75 10.72
C ALA A 913 -17.53 16.28 11.04
N CYS A 914 -17.77 14.97 11.21
CA CYS A 914 -19.09 14.36 11.21
C CYS A 914 -19.57 13.94 12.60
N GLY A 915 -20.88 13.81 12.83
CA GLY A 915 -21.43 13.24 14.07
C GLY A 915 -21.72 14.24 15.21
N GLN A 916 -21.98 13.70 16.40
CA GLN A 916 -22.31 14.45 17.61
C GLN A 916 -21.58 13.88 18.81
N ASN A 917 -20.67 14.67 19.35
CA ASN A 917 -19.89 14.33 20.54
C ASN A 917 -20.73 13.87 21.74
N GLN A 918 -20.16 12.97 22.54
CA GLN A 918 -20.76 12.42 23.75
C GLN A 918 -20.62 13.36 24.95
N ALA A 919 -19.49 14.06 25.07
CA ALA A 919 -19.20 14.94 26.20
C ALA A 919 -18.17 16.05 25.89
N TYR A 920 -18.07 17.01 26.82
CA TYR A 920 -16.98 17.99 26.86
C TYR A 920 -16.18 17.85 28.16
N ASP A 921 -14.86 17.97 28.07
CA ASP A 921 -13.97 18.19 29.22
C ASP A 921 -13.52 19.66 29.19
N LEU A 922 -14.18 20.50 29.99
CA LEU A 922 -13.88 21.93 30.06
C LEU A 922 -13.06 22.21 31.31
N ARG A 923 -11.92 22.90 31.15
CA ARG A 923 -10.99 23.19 32.24
C ARG A 923 -10.64 24.66 32.34
N TYR A 924 -10.30 25.09 33.55
CA TYR A 924 -9.85 26.45 33.85
C TYR A 924 -8.58 26.49 34.70
N SER A 925 -7.79 27.55 34.52
CA SER A 925 -6.48 27.75 35.17
C SER A 925 -6.12 29.23 35.31
N SER A 926 -5.12 29.52 36.15
CA SER A 926 -4.51 30.86 36.27
C SER A 926 -3.48 31.17 35.18
N SER A 927 -2.99 30.13 34.48
CA SER A 927 -2.06 30.23 33.36
C SER A 927 -2.69 29.67 32.09
N PRO A 928 -2.21 30.06 30.89
CA PRO A 928 -2.69 29.47 29.63
C PRO A 928 -2.65 27.94 29.67
N ILE A 929 -3.73 27.34 29.19
CA ILE A 929 -3.89 25.89 29.12
C ILE A 929 -3.39 25.40 27.77
N THR A 930 -2.64 24.31 27.77
CA THR A 930 -2.00 23.64 26.63
C THR A 930 -2.22 22.13 26.79
N ALA A 931 -2.01 21.34 25.75
CA ALA A 931 -2.04 19.87 25.85
C ALA A 931 -1.20 19.35 27.03
N SER A 932 0.02 19.88 27.19
CA SER A 932 0.97 19.45 28.23
C SER A 932 0.54 19.69 29.69
N ASN A 933 -0.35 20.67 29.93
CA ASN A 933 -0.79 21.03 31.29
C ASN A 933 -2.31 20.93 31.48
N PHE A 934 -3.05 20.45 30.48
CA PHE A 934 -4.50 20.29 30.52
C PHE A 934 -4.95 19.42 31.70
N ALA A 935 -4.25 18.29 31.91
CA ALA A 935 -4.50 17.37 33.02
C ALA A 935 -4.35 18.03 34.42
N GLN A 936 -3.56 19.12 34.53
CA GLN A 936 -3.29 19.84 35.77
C GLN A 936 -4.30 20.98 36.02
N ALA A 937 -5.02 21.42 34.99
CA ALA A 937 -6.06 22.43 35.11
C ALA A 937 -7.30 21.87 35.83
N THR A 938 -8.09 22.75 36.44
CA THR A 938 -9.28 22.33 37.19
C THR A 938 -10.44 22.13 36.23
N GLN A 939 -11.06 20.95 36.25
CA GLN A 939 -12.25 20.67 35.44
C GLN A 939 -13.45 21.45 35.98
N ALA A 940 -14.26 21.98 35.07
CA ALA A 940 -15.55 22.56 35.37
C ALA A 940 -16.55 21.47 35.79
N ALA A 941 -17.74 21.88 36.22
CA ALA A 941 -18.79 20.94 36.58
C ALA A 941 -20.11 21.41 35.97
N GLY A 942 -20.85 20.46 35.38
CA GLY A 942 -22.15 20.71 34.78
C GLY A 942 -22.07 21.16 33.32
N GLU A 943 -21.02 20.75 32.63
CA GLU A 943 -20.84 20.93 31.19
C GLU A 943 -22.12 20.54 30.43
N PRO A 944 -22.49 21.28 29.36
CA PRO A 944 -23.68 20.96 28.58
C PRO A 944 -23.49 19.63 27.83
N ASN A 945 -24.60 18.95 27.55
CA ASN A 945 -24.57 17.85 26.58
C ASN A 945 -24.24 18.44 25.19
N PRO A 946 -23.26 17.90 24.46
CA PRO A 946 -22.92 18.42 23.15
C PRO A 946 -24.10 18.38 22.18
N GLN A 947 -24.19 19.39 21.32
CA GLN A 947 -25.10 19.46 20.19
C GLN A 947 -24.44 18.87 18.94
N SER A 948 -25.22 18.67 17.87
CA SER A 948 -24.69 18.21 16.58
C SER A 948 -23.65 19.18 16.01
N SER A 949 -22.66 18.63 15.29
CA SER A 949 -21.58 19.38 14.63
C SER A 949 -22.09 20.66 13.94
N GLY A 950 -21.38 21.77 14.17
CA GLY A 950 -21.70 23.09 13.61
C GLY A 950 -22.72 23.91 14.39
N ALA A 951 -23.37 23.35 15.43
CA ALA A 951 -24.28 24.11 16.29
C ALA A 951 -23.55 25.04 17.26
N SER A 952 -24.19 26.14 17.65
CA SER A 952 -23.62 27.08 18.63
C SER A 952 -23.87 26.60 20.06
N GLU A 953 -22.79 26.52 20.83
CA GLU A 953 -22.79 26.06 22.21
C GLU A 953 -22.65 27.22 23.19
N GLN A 954 -23.19 27.03 24.39
CA GLN A 954 -23.09 27.99 25.47
C GLN A 954 -23.03 27.29 26.83
N PHE A 955 -22.10 27.72 27.68
CA PHE A 955 -22.01 27.26 29.06
C PHE A 955 -21.74 28.40 30.03
N THR A 956 -22.64 28.58 31.00
CA THR A 956 -22.47 29.58 32.07
C THR A 956 -21.97 28.91 33.33
N LEU A 957 -20.88 29.43 33.89
CA LEU A 957 -20.25 28.88 35.09
C LEU A 957 -19.76 29.97 36.05
N THR A 958 -19.57 29.58 37.30
CA THR A 958 -18.92 30.38 38.35
C THR A 958 -17.56 29.79 38.66
N VAL A 959 -16.50 30.60 38.60
CA VAL A 959 -15.13 30.18 38.90
C VAL A 959 -14.45 31.09 39.92
N PRO A 960 -13.38 30.64 40.59
CA PRO A 960 -12.53 31.52 41.39
C PRO A 960 -11.94 32.64 40.53
N GLY A 961 -11.73 33.82 41.11
CA GLY A 961 -11.14 34.97 40.40
C GLY A 961 -9.74 34.74 39.85
N SER A 962 -9.03 33.74 40.37
CA SER A 962 -7.73 33.30 39.83
C SER A 962 -7.84 32.47 38.54
N ALA A 963 -9.04 32.03 38.15
CA ALA A 963 -9.28 31.26 36.93
C ALA A 963 -9.40 32.20 35.72
N ARG A 964 -8.26 32.48 35.07
CA ARG A 964 -8.15 33.44 33.98
C ARG A 964 -8.31 32.81 32.60
N TYR A 965 -7.86 31.57 32.43
CA TYR A 965 -7.81 30.87 31.15
C TYR A 965 -8.71 29.65 31.17
N PHE A 966 -9.36 29.38 30.05
CA PHE A 966 -10.29 28.28 29.84
C PHE A 966 -9.95 27.58 28.53
N ALA A 967 -9.98 26.26 28.56
CA ALA A 967 -9.84 25.42 27.38
C ALA A 967 -10.78 24.22 27.49
N ILE A 968 -11.11 23.64 26.35
CA ILE A 968 -12.09 22.56 26.24
C ILE A 968 -11.55 21.47 25.31
N ARG A 969 -11.92 20.23 25.57
CA ARG A 969 -11.78 19.08 24.66
C ARG A 969 -13.16 18.47 24.45
N ALA A 970 -13.39 17.90 23.27
CA ALA A 970 -14.56 17.07 23.01
C ALA A 970 -14.19 15.58 23.17
N VAL A 971 -15.18 14.77 23.55
CA VAL A 971 -15.07 13.32 23.71
C VAL A 971 -16.24 12.70 22.94
N ASP A 972 -15.94 11.74 22.06
CA ASP A 972 -16.94 10.97 21.32
C ASP A 972 -17.53 9.83 22.17
N ASP A 973 -18.45 9.05 21.58
CA ASP A 973 -19.11 7.93 22.25
C ASP A 973 -18.20 6.70 22.42
N ALA A 974 -17.17 6.54 21.59
CA ALA A 974 -16.12 5.53 21.70
C ALA A 974 -15.07 5.86 22.79
N GLY A 975 -15.04 7.11 23.26
CA GLY A 975 -14.11 7.60 24.27
C GLY A 975 -12.80 8.16 23.71
N ASN A 976 -12.68 8.36 22.39
CA ASN A 976 -11.55 9.11 21.83
C ASN A 976 -11.69 10.59 22.23
N VAL A 977 -10.55 11.25 22.39
CA VAL A 977 -10.49 12.58 22.98
C VAL A 977 -9.82 13.54 22.01
N GLY A 978 -10.55 14.54 21.52
CA GLY A 978 -10.05 15.52 20.56
C GLY A 978 -8.97 16.46 21.14
N PRO A 979 -8.32 17.27 20.28
CA PRO A 979 -7.29 18.22 20.69
C PRO A 979 -7.78 19.28 21.68
N VAL A 980 -6.85 19.88 22.43
CA VAL A 980 -7.15 21.04 23.30
C VAL A 980 -7.47 22.27 22.47
N SER A 981 -8.57 22.96 22.81
CA SER A 981 -8.98 24.19 22.13
C SER A 981 -7.98 25.36 22.23
N ASN A 982 -8.27 26.43 21.50
CA ASN A 982 -7.72 27.75 21.82
C ASN A 982 -8.07 28.17 23.26
N ASN A 983 -7.36 29.17 23.82
CA ASN A 983 -7.66 29.67 25.17
C ASN A 983 -8.71 30.79 25.11
N ALA A 984 -9.87 30.56 25.72
CA ALA A 984 -10.71 31.67 26.16
C ALA A 984 -10.08 32.29 27.41
N SER A 985 -10.16 33.61 27.56
CA SER A 985 -9.61 34.29 28.73
C SER A 985 -10.51 35.41 29.23
N ILE A 986 -10.38 35.74 30.51
CA ILE A 986 -10.96 36.95 31.12
C ILE A 986 -9.95 38.09 30.99
N ALA A 987 -10.44 39.28 30.66
CA ALA A 987 -9.62 40.47 30.53
C ALA A 987 -8.93 40.86 31.86
N ASP A 988 -7.67 41.27 31.73
CA ASP A 988 -6.77 41.79 32.78
C ASP A 988 -5.82 42.72 32.03
N ALA A 989 -6.14 44.02 32.06
CA ALA A 989 -5.59 45.05 31.19
C ALA A 989 -4.16 45.47 31.55
N ASP A 990 -3.78 45.38 32.84
CA ASP A 990 -2.47 45.78 33.34
C ASP A 990 -1.55 44.59 33.69
N GLN A 991 -2.06 43.37 33.56
CA GLN A 991 -1.33 42.10 33.67
C GLN A 991 -0.73 41.88 35.06
N ASP A 992 -1.44 42.30 36.10
CA ASP A 992 -1.02 42.11 37.50
C ASP A 992 -1.51 40.78 38.11
N GLY A 993 -2.36 40.05 37.38
CA GLY A 993 -2.89 38.75 37.77
C GLY A 993 -4.28 38.80 38.41
N VAL A 994 -4.89 39.98 38.53
CA VAL A 994 -6.28 40.16 38.97
C VAL A 994 -7.15 40.57 37.77
N PRO A 995 -8.21 39.82 37.42
CA PRO A 995 -9.08 40.19 36.30
C PRO A 995 -9.73 41.57 36.48
N ASP A 996 -9.92 42.32 35.38
CA ASP A 996 -10.50 43.68 35.37
C ASP A 996 -11.83 43.80 36.14
N VAL A 997 -12.59 42.70 36.18
CA VAL A 997 -13.89 42.61 36.84
C VAL A 997 -13.80 42.51 38.38
N LEU A 998 -12.63 42.13 38.91
CA LEU A 998 -12.29 42.07 40.33
C LEU A 998 -11.21 43.10 40.72
N ASP A 999 -10.55 43.72 39.73
CA ASP A 999 -9.48 44.70 39.94
C ASP A 999 -10.05 46.06 40.37
N ALA A 1000 -9.58 46.55 41.51
CA ALA A 1000 -9.89 47.84 42.07
C ALA A 1000 -8.84 48.92 41.76
N CYS A 1001 -7.68 48.53 41.22
CA CYS A 1001 -6.49 49.35 41.04
C CYS A 1001 -5.92 49.25 39.60
N PRO A 1002 -6.67 49.65 38.56
CA PRO A 1002 -6.21 49.51 37.18
C PRO A 1002 -4.94 50.32 36.90
N GLY A 1003 -4.03 49.72 36.14
CA GLY A 1003 -2.74 50.29 35.77
C GLY A 1003 -1.61 49.94 36.74
N THR A 1004 -1.74 48.85 37.48
CA THR A 1004 -0.66 48.29 38.29
C THR A 1004 0.52 47.94 37.40
N ALA A 1005 1.73 48.27 37.85
CA ALA A 1005 2.92 47.95 37.08
C ALA A 1005 3.08 46.43 36.95
N THR A 1006 3.22 45.93 35.72
CA THR A 1006 3.40 44.50 35.43
C THR A 1006 4.54 43.90 36.26
N GLY A 1007 4.24 42.82 37.00
CA GLY A 1007 5.18 42.15 37.89
C GLY A 1007 5.28 42.72 39.31
N ALA A 1008 4.48 43.76 39.65
CA ALA A 1008 4.33 44.20 41.03
C ALA A 1008 3.61 43.14 41.87
N THR A 1009 3.97 43.01 43.15
CA THR A 1009 3.21 42.17 44.09
C THR A 1009 1.93 42.91 44.45
N VAL A 1010 0.80 42.34 44.06
CA VAL A 1010 -0.55 42.88 44.31
C VAL A 1010 -1.31 42.06 45.34
N ASP A 1011 -2.26 42.68 46.00
CA ASP A 1011 -3.24 41.98 46.83
C ASP A 1011 -4.41 41.40 46.03
N ALA A 1012 -5.40 40.82 46.73
CA ALA A 1012 -6.56 40.18 46.12
C ALA A 1012 -7.49 41.11 45.32
N ASN A 1013 -7.28 42.45 45.38
CA ASN A 1013 -8.03 43.44 44.61
C ASN A 1013 -7.18 44.11 43.52
N GLY A 1014 -6.00 43.57 43.18
CA GLY A 1014 -5.12 44.11 42.13
C GLY A 1014 -4.25 45.28 42.59
N CYS A 1015 -4.25 45.62 43.87
CA CYS A 1015 -3.53 46.80 44.32
C CYS A 1015 -2.08 46.47 44.76
N SER A 1016 -1.08 47.13 44.16
CA SER A 1016 0.32 47.09 44.64
C SER A 1016 0.56 48.08 45.78
N GLN A 1017 1.60 47.86 46.61
CA GLN A 1017 1.98 48.81 47.68
C GLN A 1017 2.11 50.25 47.18
N ALA A 1018 2.66 50.47 45.99
CA ALA A 1018 2.86 51.81 45.44
C ALA A 1018 1.54 52.53 45.05
N GLN A 1019 0.46 51.78 44.82
CA GLN A 1019 -0.86 52.34 44.49
C GLN A 1019 -1.70 52.63 45.74
N VAL A 1020 -1.43 51.94 46.84
CA VAL A 1020 -2.16 52.10 48.11
C VAL A 1020 -1.39 52.88 49.18
N ASP A 1021 -0.08 53.01 49.04
CA ASP A 1021 0.84 53.86 49.82
C ASP A 1021 1.58 54.81 48.86
N SER A 1022 0.89 55.87 48.46
CA SER A 1022 1.37 56.79 47.42
C SER A 1022 2.64 57.56 47.80
N ASP A 1023 2.96 57.68 49.08
CA ASP A 1023 4.15 58.36 49.60
C ASP A 1023 5.23 57.40 50.15
N LEU A 1024 5.02 56.08 50.05
CA LEU A 1024 5.96 55.01 50.36
C LEU A 1024 6.50 55.08 51.79
N ASP A 1025 5.68 55.56 52.73
CA ASP A 1025 6.06 55.76 54.13
C ASP A 1025 5.78 54.53 55.02
N GLY A 1026 5.15 53.50 54.45
CA GLY A 1026 4.73 52.27 55.12
C GLY A 1026 3.32 52.34 55.71
N VAL A 1027 2.51 53.36 55.39
CA VAL A 1027 1.15 53.58 55.90
C VAL A 1027 0.14 53.72 54.74
N CYS A 1028 -0.86 52.83 54.69
CA CYS A 1028 -1.86 52.86 53.62
C CYS A 1028 -2.78 54.11 53.65
N ASN A 1029 -3.13 54.59 52.46
CA ASN A 1029 -4.06 55.70 52.26
C ASN A 1029 -5.53 55.30 52.56
N PRO A 1030 -6.32 56.12 53.28
CA PRO A 1030 -7.70 55.79 53.63
C PRO A 1030 -8.62 55.67 52.40
N GLY A 1031 -9.22 54.50 52.17
CA GLY A 1031 -10.26 54.27 51.15
C GLY A 1031 -9.96 53.20 50.10
N ALA A 1032 -8.77 52.61 50.10
CA ALA A 1032 -8.39 51.51 49.21
C ALA A 1032 -8.31 50.18 50.00
N SER A 1033 -8.88 49.10 49.49
CA SER A 1033 -8.81 47.78 50.15
C SER A 1033 -7.56 47.02 49.70
N SER A 1034 -6.73 46.57 50.65
CA SER A 1034 -5.50 45.81 50.40
C SER A 1034 -5.20 44.76 51.47
N THR A 1035 -4.62 43.62 51.11
CA THR A 1035 -4.21 42.57 52.08
C THR A 1035 -2.87 42.85 52.79
N LEU A 1036 -2.12 43.88 52.37
CA LEU A 1036 -0.90 44.34 53.06
C LEU A 1036 -1.19 45.31 54.21
N CYS A 1037 -2.44 45.75 54.30
CA CYS A 1037 -2.99 46.53 55.40
C CYS A 1037 -4.18 45.76 55.99
N THR A 1038 -3.91 44.93 57.00
CA THR A 1038 -4.99 44.32 57.79
C THR A 1038 -5.57 45.38 58.72
N GLY A 1039 -6.73 45.93 58.34
CA GLY A 1039 -7.52 46.89 59.11
C GLY A 1039 -8.98 46.87 58.69
#